data_AF-A0A7C4FKI5-F1
#
_entry.id   AF-A0A7C4FKI5-F1
#
_cell.length_a   1.000
_cell.length_b   1.000
_cell.length_c   1.000
_cell.angle_alpha   90.00
_cell.angle_beta   90.00
_cell.angle_gamma   90.00
#
_symmetry.space_group_name_H-M   'P 1'
#
loop_
_entity.id
_entity.type
_entity.pdbx_description
1 polymer ?
#
loop_
_entity_poly.entity_id
_entity_poly.type
_entity_poly.pdbx_seq_one_letter_code
_entity_poly.pdbx_strand_id
1 'polypeptide(L)'
;MDSGRHLHGPLPAGAGHAGLRKDTLRKERPAGDVAHCLRRRQRCRVLTHREDAMSVLFPFSTKTRTVYDLSGMWRAKFDFKNEGLNKNWGKRVPADEEIAVPASWNDQFTDREHRNFMGPVWYTRQFVVPAEWKGKLVRLRFSSATYRAKVWVNGVYLGEHEGGYSPFEFPVTDAVKFGEANTLVVYVDCILDAETIPQGNLPMGIGGYAGWHETNVPRVPFDFFPFGGIHRPVYLYASDFTYVDDITVRTDISGKDGIVRYEVAVVGNEAASVEVSAGGACEEQKPSSGKVIGTLVIKNCKFWSHREPNLYDLTIRVKDKAGALRDEYTLPIGVRTVKLQGTRFLLNGKPVYFKGFGRHEDFHVVGKGQILPVMVRDYNLMKWINANSFRTSHYPYSEEQLFMADRQGFLVCVESPSVTLSIRAATEKTLANHIRQNAEMYQRDKNHPSVVMWSLGDENEKGEPGSRPYFKKVVGEFRKLEKDRPISKALTLRPEDDKIADLFDFVIFNIYACWYGGAGQIETLETRLKAQVEGYWKKFKLPILIGEFGAECIPGLHTLPPKLYTEEYHCELVEKTIAWFRKQPYIIGEHIWVFADFDVAQSLSRIIYNHKGVFTRDRHPKMVAHLLKKIWDPANDPY
;
A
#
# COMPACT_ATOMS: atom_id res chain seq x y z
N MET A 1 9.07 30.31 46.22
CA MET A 1 9.81 30.70 47.43
C MET A 1 9.18 29.92 48.56
N ASP A 2 9.83 28.84 48.99
CA ASP A 2 9.52 28.17 50.25
C ASP A 2 10.81 27.50 50.71
N SER A 3 11.15 27.72 51.97
CA SER A 3 12.52 27.64 52.50
C SER A 3 12.58 26.89 53.83
N GLY A 4 13.58 26.02 53.98
CA GLY A 4 14.10 25.50 55.26
C GLY A 4 14.85 24.16 55.03
N ARG A 5 16.20 24.11 54.92
CA ARG A 5 17.25 24.00 55.99
C ARG A 5 17.01 22.78 56.91
N HIS A 6 17.93 21.83 57.23
CA HIS A 6 19.40 21.77 57.44
C HIS A 6 19.83 20.25 57.53
N LEU A 7 20.96 19.74 56.97
CA LEU A 7 22.38 19.58 57.44
C LEU A 7 22.82 18.10 57.73
N HIS A 8 23.98 17.71 57.15
CA HIS A 8 25.08 16.74 57.49
C HIS A 8 24.78 15.44 58.27
N GLY A 9 25.23 14.21 57.93
CA GLY A 9 26.51 13.59 57.46
C GLY A 9 26.81 12.35 58.36
N PRO A 10 27.82 11.45 58.23
CA PRO A 10 28.72 11.03 57.13
C PRO A 10 28.84 9.47 56.91
N LEU A 11 29.70 9.11 55.95
CA LEU A 11 30.39 7.83 55.55
C LEU A 11 30.87 6.88 56.70
N PRO A 12 31.25 5.58 56.47
CA PRO A 12 32.36 5.20 55.57
C PRO A 12 32.38 3.80 54.90
N ALA A 13 33.46 3.65 54.12
CA ALA A 13 33.91 2.59 53.23
C ALA A 13 34.32 1.26 53.89
N GLY A 14 34.47 0.22 53.05
CA GLY A 14 35.20 -1.00 53.37
C GLY A 14 35.48 -1.83 52.10
N ALA A 15 36.76 -2.04 51.82
CA ALA A 15 37.32 -2.69 50.63
C ALA A 15 37.78 -4.13 50.92
N GLY A 16 38.10 -4.89 49.85
CA GLY A 16 38.93 -6.12 49.91
C GLY A 16 38.43 -7.22 48.97
N HIS A 17 38.97 -7.39 47.75
CA HIS A 17 40.18 -8.15 47.36
C HIS A 17 40.04 -9.68 47.20
N ALA A 18 40.19 -10.10 45.94
CA ALA A 18 41.16 -11.07 45.41
C ALA A 18 40.89 -12.60 45.43
N GLY A 19 41.00 -13.17 44.20
CA GLY A 19 41.57 -14.49 43.89
C GLY A 19 40.69 -15.72 44.12
N LEU A 20 40.83 -16.86 43.46
CA LEU A 20 41.57 -17.36 42.29
C LEU A 20 41.26 -18.89 42.24
N ARG A 21 41.24 -19.49 41.04
CA ARG A 21 41.36 -20.94 40.71
C ARG A 21 40.11 -21.83 40.94
N LYS A 22 39.54 -22.43 39.88
CA LYS A 22 39.90 -23.71 39.21
C LYS A 22 39.81 -24.92 40.15
N ASP A 23 38.83 -25.79 39.92
CA ASP A 23 39.08 -27.23 39.85
C ASP A 23 38.00 -28.02 39.08
N THR A 24 38.52 -28.99 38.33
CA THR A 24 37.92 -30.05 37.50
C THR A 24 37.30 -31.19 38.33
N LEU A 25 36.36 -31.95 37.74
CA LEU A 25 36.16 -33.43 37.84
C LEU A 25 34.86 -33.82 37.08
N ARG A 26 34.90 -34.32 35.83
CA ARG A 26 34.96 -35.73 35.34
C ARG A 26 33.88 -36.73 35.84
N LYS A 27 33.18 -37.31 34.82
CA LYS A 27 32.61 -38.69 34.70
C LYS A 27 31.28 -38.93 35.47
N GLU A 28 30.22 -39.60 34.97
CA GLU A 28 30.11 -40.83 34.15
C GLU A 28 28.78 -40.89 33.35
N ARG A 29 28.76 -41.69 32.26
CA ARG A 29 27.58 -42.28 31.60
C ARG A 29 27.40 -43.73 32.07
N PRO A 30 26.18 -44.29 31.94
CA PRO A 30 25.96 -45.37 30.94
C PRO A 30 24.65 -45.11 30.15
N ALA A 31 24.58 -45.21 28.82
CA ALA A 31 24.61 -46.41 27.95
C ALA A 31 23.39 -47.34 28.15
N GLY A 32 22.51 -47.37 27.15
CA GLY A 32 21.34 -48.27 27.03
C GLY A 32 20.53 -47.95 25.77
N ASP A 33 20.83 -48.67 24.69
CA ASP A 33 20.30 -48.56 23.33
C ASP A 33 18.77 -48.72 23.19
N VAL A 34 18.14 -47.90 22.32
CA VAL A 34 17.23 -48.40 21.27
C VAL A 34 17.36 -47.49 20.03
N ALA A 35 18.23 -47.89 19.12
CA ALA A 35 18.34 -47.32 17.79
C ALA A 35 17.33 -47.99 16.84
N HIS A 36 16.13 -47.42 16.66
CA HIS A 36 15.35 -47.69 15.45
C HIS A 36 14.27 -46.63 15.15
N CYS A 37 14.64 -45.41 14.74
CA CYS A 37 13.79 -44.56 13.87
C CYS A 37 14.48 -43.26 13.36
N LEU A 38 15.78 -43.28 13.06
CA LEU A 38 16.52 -42.08 12.61
C LEU A 38 17.06 -42.23 11.18
N ARG A 39 16.18 -42.41 10.19
CA ARG A 39 16.51 -42.21 8.77
C ARG A 39 15.31 -41.68 7.99
N ARG A 40 15.02 -40.38 8.16
CA ARG A 40 14.36 -39.49 7.19
C ARG A 40 14.36 -38.04 7.70
N ARG A 41 15.55 -37.52 8.06
CA ARG A 41 15.76 -36.06 8.14
C ARG A 41 16.21 -35.59 6.76
N GLN A 42 15.27 -35.49 5.83
CA GLN A 42 15.45 -34.62 4.68
C GLN A 42 15.34 -33.18 5.19
N ARG A 43 16.28 -32.35 4.76
CA ARG A 43 16.54 -30.99 5.25
C ARG A 43 15.31 -30.10 5.06
N CYS A 44 14.49 -29.93 6.10
CA CYS A 44 13.64 -28.74 6.22
C CYS A 44 14.55 -27.54 6.47
N ARG A 45 14.89 -26.82 5.40
CA ARG A 45 15.27 -25.42 5.51
C ARG A 45 14.06 -24.69 6.07
N VAL A 46 14.16 -24.26 7.31
CA VAL A 46 13.37 -23.13 7.81
C VAL A 46 13.56 -22.02 6.78
N LEU A 47 12.49 -21.60 6.10
CA LEU A 47 12.47 -20.47 5.16
C LEU A 47 12.53 -19.13 5.92
N THR A 48 13.41 -19.04 6.92
CA THR A 48 13.78 -17.79 7.57
C THR A 48 15.05 -17.30 6.88
N HIS A 49 14.99 -16.13 6.26
CA HIS A 49 16.01 -15.48 5.43
C HIS A 49 15.97 -15.84 3.93
N ARG A 50 14.91 -15.39 3.24
CA ARG A 50 15.05 -14.82 1.89
C ARG A 50 14.88 -13.31 2.03
N GLU A 51 15.94 -12.56 1.78
CA GLU A 51 15.98 -11.09 1.83
C GLU A 51 15.42 -10.43 0.55
N ASP A 52 14.98 -11.24 -0.42
CA ASP A 52 14.36 -10.75 -1.66
C ASP A 52 12.84 -10.62 -1.46
N ALA A 53 12.28 -9.47 -1.83
CA ALA A 53 10.85 -9.15 -1.76
C ALA A 53 10.00 -10.37 -2.17
N MET A 54 9.25 -10.92 -1.22
CA MET A 54 8.46 -12.14 -1.45
C MET A 54 7.36 -11.83 -2.47
N SER A 55 7.37 -12.55 -3.60
CA SER A 55 6.22 -12.60 -4.49
C SER A 55 5.05 -13.24 -3.73
N VAL A 56 3.91 -12.58 -3.71
CA VAL A 56 2.67 -13.15 -3.17
C VAL A 56 1.55 -12.84 -4.16
N LEU A 57 1.31 -13.78 -5.08
CA LEU A 57 0.15 -13.72 -5.98
C LEU A 57 -1.16 -13.72 -5.17
N PHE A 58 -2.18 -13.05 -5.69
CA PHE A 58 -3.51 -13.06 -5.09
C PHE A 58 -4.09 -14.49 -5.11
N PRO A 59 -4.67 -15.01 -4.01
CA PRO A 59 -5.14 -16.39 -3.96
C PRO A 59 -6.50 -16.50 -4.67
N PHE A 60 -6.48 -16.83 -5.96
CA PHE A 60 -7.69 -17.22 -6.69
C PHE A 60 -8.02 -18.71 -6.48
N SER A 61 -9.32 -19.01 -6.34
CA SER A 61 -9.81 -20.39 -6.43
C SER A 61 -9.73 -20.87 -7.88
N THR A 62 -9.12 -22.04 -8.08
CA THR A 62 -8.97 -22.68 -9.40
C THR A 62 -9.28 -24.17 -9.28
N LYS A 63 -9.08 -24.94 -10.36
CA LYS A 63 -9.22 -26.41 -10.30
C LYS A 63 -8.24 -27.06 -9.33
N THR A 64 -7.12 -26.41 -9.02
CA THR A 64 -6.03 -26.95 -8.19
C THR A 64 -5.83 -26.18 -6.89
N ARG A 65 -6.42 -24.97 -6.78
CA ARG A 65 -6.31 -24.09 -5.61
C ARG A 65 -7.66 -23.90 -4.94
N THR A 66 -7.74 -24.16 -3.65
CA THR A 66 -8.94 -23.89 -2.84
C THR A 66 -8.63 -22.78 -1.84
N VAL A 67 -9.48 -21.76 -1.79
CA VAL A 67 -9.29 -20.55 -0.97
C VAL A 67 -10.47 -20.38 -0.03
N TYR A 68 -10.18 -20.11 1.24
CA TYR A 68 -11.13 -19.72 2.25
C TYR A 68 -10.80 -18.35 2.82
N ASP A 69 -11.82 -17.52 2.94
CA ASP A 69 -11.75 -16.24 3.62
C ASP A 69 -11.98 -16.45 5.13
N LEU A 70 -11.04 -15.97 5.95
CA LEU A 70 -11.10 -16.01 7.41
C LEU A 70 -11.62 -14.70 8.01
N SER A 71 -12.09 -13.76 7.19
CA SER A 71 -12.81 -12.57 7.63
C SER A 71 -14.05 -12.91 8.46
N GLY A 72 -14.49 -11.96 9.28
CA GLY A 72 -15.64 -12.09 10.19
C GLY A 72 -15.29 -11.63 11.60
N MET A 73 -16.00 -12.18 12.57
CA MET A 73 -15.78 -11.87 13.99
C MET A 73 -14.58 -12.65 14.54
N TRP A 74 -13.65 -11.89 15.10
CA TRP A 74 -12.47 -12.37 15.81
C TRP A 74 -12.58 -11.93 17.27
N ARG A 75 -11.66 -12.42 18.09
CA ARG A 75 -11.50 -11.95 19.47
C ARG A 75 -10.24 -11.12 19.58
N ALA A 76 -10.25 -10.06 20.38
CA ALA A 76 -9.12 -9.19 20.59
C ALA A 76 -8.73 -9.09 22.07
N LYS A 77 -7.45 -8.76 22.30
CA LYS A 77 -6.96 -8.19 23.55
C LYS A 77 -6.06 -7.00 23.25
N PHE A 78 -6.44 -5.82 23.74
CA PHE A 78 -5.59 -4.64 23.71
C PHE A 78 -4.52 -4.77 24.81
N ASP A 79 -3.25 -4.75 24.41
CA ASP A 79 -2.11 -4.92 25.29
C ASP A 79 -1.60 -3.55 25.75
N PHE A 80 -2.45 -2.83 26.52
CA PHE A 80 -2.15 -1.49 27.02
C PHE A 80 -0.85 -1.40 27.83
N LYS A 81 -0.38 -2.52 28.38
CA LYS A 81 0.86 -2.63 29.17
C LYS A 81 2.04 -3.18 28.38
N ASN A 82 1.87 -3.53 27.10
CA ASN A 82 2.86 -4.15 26.24
C ASN A 82 3.59 -5.35 26.89
N GLU A 83 2.82 -6.26 27.48
CA GLU A 83 3.32 -7.42 28.23
C GLU A 83 3.05 -8.76 27.55
N GLY A 84 2.23 -8.79 26.50
CA GLY A 84 1.75 -10.02 25.87
C GLY A 84 2.85 -10.88 25.27
N LEU A 85 3.90 -10.26 24.70
CA LEU A 85 5.07 -10.99 24.19
C LEU A 85 5.82 -11.66 25.34
N ASN A 86 6.06 -10.92 26.44
CA ASN A 86 6.74 -11.44 27.64
C ASN A 86 5.92 -12.55 28.33
N LYS A 87 4.59 -12.45 28.27
CA LYS A 87 3.66 -13.46 28.80
C LYS A 87 3.34 -14.59 27.80
N ASN A 88 4.01 -14.64 26.64
CA ASN A 88 3.82 -15.66 25.61
C ASN A 88 2.36 -15.82 25.12
N TRP A 89 1.62 -14.70 24.98
CA TRP A 89 0.23 -14.72 24.51
C TRP A 89 0.06 -15.33 23.11
N GLY A 90 1.13 -15.40 22.30
CA GLY A 90 1.15 -16.15 21.04
C GLY A 90 0.72 -17.62 21.15
N LYS A 91 0.86 -18.24 22.34
CA LYS A 91 0.35 -19.60 22.61
C LYS A 91 -1.11 -19.63 23.04
N ARG A 92 -1.54 -18.61 23.79
CA ARG A 92 -2.89 -18.47 24.33
C ARG A 92 -3.10 -17.01 24.75
N VAL A 93 -3.91 -16.29 23.99
CA VAL A 93 -4.30 -14.91 24.32
C VAL A 93 -5.52 -14.95 25.26
N PRO A 94 -5.54 -14.17 26.35
CA PRO A 94 -6.75 -13.95 27.13
C PRO A 94 -7.68 -12.94 26.41
N ALA A 95 -8.12 -13.26 25.19
CA ALA A 95 -8.91 -12.36 24.35
C ALA A 95 -10.40 -12.35 24.76
N ASP A 96 -10.82 -11.23 25.35
CA ASP A 96 -12.12 -11.01 25.96
C ASP A 96 -13.06 -10.11 25.14
N GLU A 97 -12.54 -9.40 24.14
CA GLU A 97 -13.33 -8.48 23.31
C GLU A 97 -13.64 -9.07 21.93
N GLU A 98 -14.76 -8.64 21.33
CA GLU A 98 -15.09 -8.95 19.93
C GLU A 98 -14.55 -7.87 19.00
N ILE A 99 -14.06 -8.27 17.83
CA ILE A 99 -13.58 -7.34 16.81
C ILE A 99 -13.87 -7.90 15.42
N ALA A 100 -14.27 -7.02 14.49
CA ALA A 100 -14.47 -7.41 13.10
C ALA A 100 -13.16 -7.28 12.31
N VAL A 101 -12.92 -8.26 11.43
CA VAL A 101 -11.83 -8.26 10.44
C VAL A 101 -12.45 -8.55 9.06
N PRO A 102 -12.16 -7.78 8.00
CA PRO A 102 -11.22 -6.66 7.95
C PRO A 102 -11.81 -5.34 8.45
N ALA A 103 -11.09 -4.65 9.33
CA ALA A 103 -11.41 -3.29 9.77
C ALA A 103 -10.26 -2.69 10.59
N SER A 104 -10.23 -1.37 10.67
CA SER A 104 -9.43 -0.67 11.67
C SER A 104 -10.06 -0.85 13.04
N TRP A 105 -9.27 -1.04 14.09
CA TRP A 105 -9.81 -1.21 15.43
C TRP A 105 -10.34 0.12 16.01
N ASN A 106 -9.78 1.24 15.57
CA ASN A 106 -9.92 2.54 16.24
C ASN A 106 -11.37 3.06 16.31
N ASP A 107 -12.22 2.69 15.33
CA ASP A 107 -13.61 3.17 15.23
C ASP A 107 -14.66 2.08 15.52
N GLN A 108 -14.23 0.91 15.99
CA GLN A 108 -15.16 -0.14 16.43
C GLN A 108 -15.57 0.01 17.89
N PHE A 109 -14.83 0.79 18.67
CA PHE A 109 -15.04 1.02 20.10
C PHE A 109 -15.49 2.45 20.38
N THR A 110 -16.12 2.66 21.54
CA THR A 110 -16.78 3.93 21.88
C THR A 110 -15.94 4.89 22.70
N ASP A 111 -14.85 4.42 23.32
CA ASP A 111 -14.01 5.24 24.18
C ASP A 111 -12.70 5.67 23.50
N ARG A 112 -12.10 6.71 24.07
CA ARG A 112 -10.89 7.34 23.54
C ARG A 112 -9.66 6.46 23.71
N GLU A 113 -9.63 5.58 24.73
CA GLU A 113 -8.46 4.75 25.01
C GLU A 113 -8.24 3.78 23.84
N HIS A 114 -9.27 3.06 23.40
CA HIS A 114 -9.20 2.18 22.24
C HIS A 114 -8.94 2.93 20.93
N ARG A 115 -9.65 4.05 20.69
CA ARG A 115 -9.48 4.83 19.44
C ARG A 115 -8.05 5.34 19.27
N ASN A 116 -7.44 5.85 20.34
CA ASN A 116 -6.10 6.43 20.29
C ASN A 116 -4.98 5.43 20.57
N PHE A 117 -5.30 4.18 20.89
CA PHE A 117 -4.31 3.16 21.16
C PHE A 117 -3.61 2.73 19.87
N MET A 118 -2.32 3.06 19.79
CA MET A 118 -1.44 2.67 18.67
C MET A 118 -0.56 1.46 18.99
N GLY A 119 -0.63 0.96 20.22
CA GLY A 119 0.19 -0.13 20.71
C GLY A 119 -0.30 -1.51 20.24
N PRO A 120 0.18 -2.59 20.88
CA PRO A 120 -0.12 -3.92 20.40
C PRO A 120 -1.53 -4.41 20.71
N VAL A 121 -2.20 -4.96 19.71
CA VAL A 121 -3.47 -5.64 19.80
C VAL A 121 -3.29 -7.10 19.39
N TRP A 122 -3.75 -8.02 20.24
CA TRP A 122 -3.69 -9.45 20.00
C TRP A 122 -5.03 -9.96 19.51
N TYR A 123 -5.06 -10.44 18.27
CA TYR A 123 -6.20 -11.06 17.65
C TYR A 123 -6.14 -12.57 17.81
N THR A 124 -7.30 -13.22 17.99
CA THR A 124 -7.43 -14.68 17.92
C THR A 124 -8.66 -15.11 17.14
N ARG A 125 -8.51 -16.19 16.36
CA ARG A 125 -9.57 -16.77 15.54
C ARG A 125 -9.45 -18.30 15.52
N GLN A 126 -10.57 -18.98 15.68
CA GLN A 126 -10.67 -20.42 15.41
C GLN A 126 -11.01 -20.65 13.95
N PHE A 127 -10.38 -21.64 13.31
CA PHE A 127 -10.68 -22.03 11.94
C PHE A 127 -10.50 -23.54 11.76
N VAL A 128 -11.17 -24.13 10.79
CA VAL A 128 -11.03 -25.57 10.48
C VAL A 128 -10.28 -25.70 9.16
N VAL A 129 -9.29 -26.59 9.13
CA VAL A 129 -8.63 -26.99 7.88
C VAL A 129 -9.27 -28.29 7.41
N PRO A 130 -9.85 -28.39 6.20
CA PRO A 130 -10.46 -29.63 5.73
C PRO A 130 -9.51 -30.82 5.75
N ALA A 131 -10.02 -32.00 6.10
CA ALA A 131 -9.22 -33.23 6.13
C ALA A 131 -8.63 -33.59 4.75
N GLU A 132 -9.33 -33.25 3.67
CA GLU A 132 -8.92 -33.44 2.28
C GLU A 132 -7.70 -32.61 1.84
N TRP A 133 -7.28 -31.62 2.64
CA TRP A 133 -6.07 -30.86 2.38
C TRP A 133 -4.81 -31.54 2.91
N LYS A 134 -4.94 -32.69 3.61
CA LYS A 134 -3.78 -33.45 4.06
C LYS A 134 -2.92 -33.86 2.86
N GLY A 135 -1.63 -33.53 2.93
CA GLY A 135 -0.69 -33.74 1.82
C GLY A 135 -0.62 -32.60 0.80
N LYS A 136 -1.37 -31.51 1.00
CA LYS A 136 -1.25 -30.28 0.22
C LYS A 136 -0.38 -29.23 0.93
N LEU A 137 0.09 -28.25 0.17
CA LEU A 137 0.69 -27.04 0.72
C LEU A 137 -0.42 -26.08 1.15
N VAL A 138 -0.58 -25.89 2.46
CA VAL A 138 -1.52 -24.96 3.06
C VAL A 138 -0.78 -23.68 3.44
N ARG A 139 -1.32 -22.53 3.05
CA ARG A 139 -0.76 -21.21 3.33
C ARG A 139 -1.80 -20.31 3.97
N LEU A 140 -1.34 -19.48 4.89
CA LEU A 140 -2.10 -18.41 5.51
C LEU A 140 -1.56 -17.08 5.00
N ARG A 141 -2.42 -16.29 4.35
CA ARG A 141 -2.07 -15.01 3.73
C ARG A 141 -2.86 -13.87 4.37
N PHE A 142 -2.16 -12.82 4.77
CA PHE A 142 -2.75 -11.56 5.19
C PHE A 142 -2.65 -10.59 4.01
N SER A 143 -3.78 -10.05 3.55
CA SER A 143 -3.76 -9.02 2.49
C SER A 143 -3.17 -7.70 2.99
N SER A 144 -3.30 -7.41 4.29
CA SER A 144 -2.51 -6.42 5.02
C SER A 144 -2.74 -6.53 6.54
N ALA A 145 -1.76 -6.08 7.32
CA ALA A 145 -1.90 -5.82 8.75
C ALA A 145 -1.09 -4.57 9.09
N THR A 146 -1.73 -3.54 9.62
CA THR A 146 -1.13 -2.22 9.83
C THR A 146 -0.73 -2.05 11.31
N TYR A 147 0.55 -1.89 11.64
CA TYR A 147 1.76 -1.76 10.79
C TYR A 147 2.75 -2.92 10.89
N ARG A 148 2.94 -3.52 12.08
CA ARG A 148 3.76 -4.72 12.27
C ARG A 148 2.91 -5.88 12.73
N ALA A 149 3.14 -7.06 12.18
CA ALA A 149 2.41 -8.27 12.52
C ALA A 149 3.33 -9.41 12.93
N LYS A 150 2.92 -10.20 13.93
CA LYS A 150 3.55 -11.48 14.31
C LYS A 150 2.47 -12.55 14.39
N VAL A 151 2.73 -13.74 13.85
CA VAL A 151 1.69 -14.75 13.63
C VAL A 151 2.04 -16.10 14.26
N TRP A 152 1.04 -16.71 14.91
CA TRP A 152 1.10 -18.06 15.44
C TRP A 152 -0.10 -18.89 15.01
N VAL A 153 0.13 -20.18 14.76
CA VAL A 153 -0.94 -21.17 14.59
C VAL A 153 -0.72 -22.29 15.60
N ASN A 154 -1.75 -22.60 16.39
CA ASN A 154 -1.70 -23.60 17.48
C ASN A 154 -0.50 -23.39 18.43
N GLY A 155 -0.13 -22.12 18.67
CA GLY A 155 1.00 -21.73 19.51
C GLY A 155 2.38 -21.88 18.87
N VAL A 156 2.48 -22.32 17.61
CA VAL A 156 3.71 -22.35 16.82
C VAL A 156 3.91 -21.00 16.15
N TYR A 157 5.05 -20.35 16.39
CA TYR A 157 5.41 -19.08 15.75
C TYR A 157 5.76 -19.31 14.28
N LEU A 158 5.13 -18.55 13.39
CA LEU A 158 5.33 -18.65 11.94
C LEU A 158 6.30 -17.60 11.41
N GLY A 159 6.25 -16.38 11.95
CA GLY A 159 7.08 -15.26 11.51
C GLY A 159 6.43 -13.90 11.76
N GLU A 160 7.03 -12.88 11.17
CA GLU A 160 6.62 -11.48 11.29
C GLU A 160 6.69 -10.75 9.95
N HIS A 161 5.95 -9.65 9.87
CA HIS A 161 5.97 -8.73 8.73
C HIS A 161 5.93 -7.29 9.23
N GLU A 162 6.71 -6.43 8.59
CA GLU A 162 6.67 -4.98 8.78
C GLU A 162 6.20 -4.32 7.48
N GLY A 163 5.19 -3.45 7.56
CA GLY A 163 4.61 -2.78 6.40
C GLY A 163 3.09 -2.91 6.41
N GLY A 164 2.39 -1.77 6.37
CA GLY A 164 0.95 -1.75 6.63
C GLY A 164 0.05 -2.05 5.44
N TYR A 165 0.61 -2.15 4.22
CA TYR A 165 -0.18 -2.07 2.98
C TYR A 165 0.19 -3.12 1.92
N SER A 166 1.15 -3.98 2.21
CA SER A 166 1.54 -5.12 1.36
C SER A 166 1.04 -6.43 1.94
N PRO A 167 0.75 -7.44 1.11
CA PRO A 167 0.42 -8.76 1.59
C PRO A 167 1.65 -9.54 2.05
N PHE A 168 1.45 -10.49 2.95
CA PHE A 168 2.46 -11.46 3.38
C PHE A 168 1.79 -12.80 3.69
N GLU A 169 2.54 -13.89 3.61
CA GLU A 169 2.01 -15.22 3.87
C GLU A 169 3.02 -16.17 4.51
N PHE A 170 2.49 -17.23 5.14
CA PHE A 170 3.27 -18.30 5.75
C PHE A 170 2.75 -19.66 5.33
N PRO A 171 3.61 -20.65 5.02
CA PRO A 171 3.20 -22.04 4.97
C PRO A 171 2.80 -22.52 6.36
N VAL A 172 1.64 -23.17 6.48
CA VAL A 172 1.08 -23.64 7.76
C VAL A 172 0.78 -25.13 7.78
N THR A 173 1.09 -25.87 6.72
CA THR A 173 0.85 -27.33 6.60
C THR A 173 1.29 -28.11 7.84
N ASP A 174 2.46 -27.79 8.40
CA ASP A 174 3.03 -28.52 9.55
C ASP A 174 2.53 -28.01 10.91
N ALA A 175 1.85 -26.86 10.94
CA ALA A 175 1.34 -26.24 12.16
C ALA A 175 -0.14 -26.53 12.40
N VAL A 176 -0.88 -26.93 11.35
CA VAL A 176 -2.33 -27.17 11.42
C VAL A 176 -2.67 -28.63 11.69
N LYS A 177 -3.86 -28.83 12.26
CA LYS A 177 -4.54 -30.11 12.42
C LYS A 177 -5.62 -30.22 11.36
N PHE A 178 -5.53 -31.24 10.52
CA PHE A 178 -6.49 -31.48 9.44
C PHE A 178 -7.77 -32.13 9.96
N GLY A 179 -8.93 -31.64 9.53
CA GLY A 179 -10.25 -32.08 9.99
C GLY A 179 -10.66 -31.56 11.37
N GLU A 180 -9.85 -30.71 12.00
CA GLU A 180 -10.05 -30.23 13.38
C GLU A 180 -10.01 -28.70 13.45
N ALA A 181 -10.45 -28.15 14.58
CA ALA A 181 -10.29 -26.75 14.90
C ALA A 181 -8.84 -26.39 15.19
N ASN A 182 -8.40 -25.26 14.63
CA ASN A 182 -7.09 -24.66 14.76
C ASN A 182 -7.22 -23.24 15.30
N THR A 183 -6.25 -22.82 16.10
CA THR A 183 -6.20 -21.47 16.68
C THR A 183 -5.17 -20.62 15.96
N LEU A 184 -5.61 -19.53 15.34
CA LEU A 184 -4.77 -18.47 14.81
C LEU A 184 -4.65 -17.37 15.86
N VAL A 185 -3.42 -16.95 16.18
CA VAL A 185 -3.12 -15.77 17.00
C VAL A 185 -2.29 -14.80 16.19
N VAL A 186 -2.65 -13.52 16.21
CA VAL A 186 -1.94 -12.46 15.49
C VAL A 186 -1.72 -11.29 16.44
N TYR A 187 -0.47 -10.93 16.65
CA TYR A 187 -0.11 -9.66 17.27
C TYR A 187 -0.05 -8.62 16.15
N VAL A 188 -0.66 -7.44 16.35
CA VAL A 188 -0.55 -6.29 15.46
C VAL A 188 -0.29 -5.04 16.28
N ASP A 189 0.75 -4.25 15.95
CA ASP A 189 0.92 -2.89 16.47
C ASP A 189 1.00 -1.87 15.33
N CYS A 190 0.56 -0.63 15.60
CA CYS A 190 0.70 0.48 14.66
C CYS A 190 1.55 1.62 15.24
N ILE A 191 2.56 1.26 16.04
CA ILE A 191 3.53 2.23 16.57
C ILE A 191 4.44 2.67 15.43
N LEU A 192 4.33 3.95 15.05
CA LEU A 192 5.17 4.58 14.04
C LEU A 192 6.33 5.34 14.70
N ASP A 193 7.49 5.34 14.03
CA ASP A 193 8.73 5.98 14.50
C ASP A 193 9.51 6.59 13.29
N ALA A 194 10.76 7.00 13.48
CA ALA A 194 11.59 7.58 12.41
C ALA A 194 12.08 6.56 11.36
N GLU A 195 12.08 5.27 11.68
CA GLU A 195 12.51 4.16 10.82
C GLU A 195 11.33 3.53 10.04
N THR A 196 10.08 3.78 10.46
CA THR A 196 8.87 3.30 9.75
C THR A 196 8.58 4.08 8.47
N ILE A 197 7.84 3.43 7.55
CA ILE A 197 7.24 4.07 6.37
C ILE A 197 5.73 3.78 6.40
N PRO A 198 4.86 4.78 6.65
CA PRO A 198 5.20 6.19 6.91
C PRO A 198 5.90 6.39 8.27
N GLN A 199 6.60 7.52 8.43
CA GLN A 199 7.22 7.90 9.70
C GLN A 199 6.17 8.39 10.71
N GLY A 200 6.46 8.27 12.00
CA GLY A 200 5.65 8.83 13.09
C GLY A 200 6.48 9.14 14.31
N ASN A 201 5.88 9.74 15.34
CA ASN A 201 6.55 10.05 16.61
C ASN A 201 7.95 10.66 16.49
N LEU A 202 8.14 11.54 15.51
CA LEU A 202 9.41 12.18 15.23
C LEU A 202 9.87 13.06 16.41
N PRO A 203 11.18 13.33 16.54
CA PRO A 203 11.69 14.29 17.53
C PRO A 203 10.96 15.64 17.45
N MET A 204 10.63 16.22 18.61
CA MET A 204 10.00 17.54 18.68
C MET A 204 10.92 18.61 18.11
N GLY A 205 10.38 19.61 17.41
CA GLY A 205 11.16 20.71 16.85
C GLY A 205 12.06 20.32 15.67
N ILE A 206 11.80 19.18 15.02
CA ILE A 206 12.56 18.72 13.84
C ILE A 206 12.47 19.71 12.66
N GLY A 207 11.41 20.52 12.61
CA GLY A 207 11.18 21.47 11.53
C GLY A 207 10.82 20.78 10.20
N GLY A 208 11.07 21.48 9.10
CA GLY A 208 10.69 20.99 7.77
C GLY A 208 9.19 20.83 7.60
N TYR A 209 8.77 20.03 6.61
CA TYR A 209 7.34 19.80 6.34
C TYR A 209 6.69 18.91 7.42
N ALA A 210 7.44 17.98 7.99
CA ALA A 210 6.97 17.12 9.08
C ALA A 210 6.66 17.90 10.38
N GLY A 211 7.39 18.99 10.66
CA GLY A 211 7.17 19.82 11.83
C GLY A 211 5.80 20.53 11.88
N TRP A 212 5.11 20.70 10.76
CA TRP A 212 3.78 21.34 10.70
C TRP A 212 2.71 20.54 11.43
N HIS A 213 2.98 19.25 11.66
CA HIS A 213 2.06 18.27 12.21
C HIS A 213 2.52 17.75 13.58
N GLU A 214 3.51 18.38 14.21
CA GLU A 214 4.09 17.89 15.48
C GLU A 214 3.10 17.87 16.65
N THR A 215 1.98 18.61 16.54
CA THR A 215 0.91 18.70 17.55
C THR A 215 -0.28 17.78 17.27
N ASN A 216 -0.24 16.99 16.20
CA ASN A 216 -1.29 16.04 15.86
C ASN A 216 -1.51 15.01 16.99
N VAL A 217 -2.76 14.57 17.15
CA VAL A 217 -3.12 13.46 18.07
C VAL A 217 -3.90 12.38 17.30
N PRO A 218 -3.33 11.17 17.11
CA PRO A 218 -1.97 10.73 17.46
C PRO A 218 -0.87 11.50 16.70
N ARG A 219 0.36 11.49 17.24
CA ARG A 219 1.48 12.28 16.72
C ARG A 219 2.11 11.66 15.46
N VAL A 220 1.59 12.07 14.32
CA VAL A 220 2.04 11.67 12.99
C VAL A 220 2.26 12.89 12.09
N PRO A 221 3.27 12.87 11.21
CA PRO A 221 3.62 14.02 10.37
C PRO A 221 2.76 14.13 9.09
N PHE A 222 1.65 13.42 9.01
CA PHE A 222 0.77 13.35 7.84
C PHE A 222 -0.70 13.58 8.23
N ASP A 223 -1.58 13.80 7.26
CA ASP A 223 -2.95 14.28 7.49
C ASP A 223 -3.91 13.17 7.96
N PHE A 224 -3.98 12.05 7.23
CA PHE A 224 -4.95 10.98 7.49
C PHE A 224 -4.72 10.31 8.85
N PHE A 225 -5.82 9.86 9.48
CA PHE A 225 -5.74 9.19 10.77
C PHE A 225 -4.91 7.88 10.66
N PRO A 226 -3.95 7.64 11.56
CA PRO A 226 -3.07 6.47 11.52
C PRO A 226 -3.78 5.22 12.06
N PHE A 227 -4.86 4.82 11.37
CA PHE A 227 -5.62 3.63 11.70
C PHE A 227 -4.73 2.38 11.79
N GLY A 228 -4.96 1.57 12.83
CA GLY A 228 -4.33 0.27 13.02
C GLY A 228 -5.32 -0.87 12.85
N GLY A 229 -4.83 -2.04 12.44
CA GLY A 229 -5.62 -3.26 12.40
C GLY A 229 -5.31 -4.16 11.23
N ILE A 230 -6.13 -5.20 11.09
CA ILE A 230 -6.12 -6.08 9.92
C ILE A 230 -7.13 -5.48 8.93
N HIS A 231 -6.64 -4.60 8.04
CA HIS A 231 -7.48 -3.78 7.17
C HIS A 231 -8.02 -4.52 5.94
N ARG A 232 -7.47 -5.69 5.61
CA ARG A 232 -7.83 -6.45 4.41
C ARG A 232 -7.98 -7.93 4.74
N PRO A 233 -8.69 -8.71 3.90
CA PRO A 233 -9.01 -10.10 4.20
C PRO A 233 -7.79 -10.96 4.56
N VAL A 234 -8.05 -11.99 5.37
CA VAL A 234 -7.08 -13.04 5.71
C VAL A 234 -7.54 -14.31 5.01
N TYR A 235 -6.68 -14.89 4.19
CA TYR A 235 -7.00 -16.09 3.42
C TYR A 235 -6.25 -17.30 3.94
N LEU A 236 -6.94 -18.44 4.00
CA LEU A 236 -6.34 -19.75 4.11
C LEU A 236 -6.53 -20.46 2.78
N TYR A 237 -5.45 -20.95 2.16
CA TYR A 237 -5.57 -21.63 0.88
C TYR A 237 -4.62 -22.81 0.73
N ALA A 238 -5.02 -23.77 -0.10
CA ALA A 238 -4.23 -24.96 -0.40
C ALA A 238 -3.95 -25.11 -1.89
N SER A 239 -2.75 -25.61 -2.22
CA SER A 239 -2.37 -26.08 -3.57
C SER A 239 -1.48 -27.33 -3.49
N ASP A 240 -1.04 -27.83 -4.64
CA ASP A 240 0.08 -28.77 -4.73
C ASP A 240 1.40 -28.11 -4.25
N PHE A 241 2.41 -28.91 -3.92
CA PHE A 241 3.77 -28.46 -3.63
C PHE A 241 4.55 -28.06 -4.90
N THR A 242 4.02 -28.41 -6.08
CA THR A 242 4.46 -27.91 -7.38
C THR A 242 3.45 -26.87 -7.87
N TYR A 243 3.82 -25.59 -7.86
CA TYR A 243 2.88 -24.49 -8.09
C TYR A 243 3.51 -23.26 -8.76
N VAL A 244 2.67 -22.40 -9.33
CA VAL A 244 3.04 -21.09 -9.88
C VAL A 244 3.26 -20.09 -8.74
N ASP A 245 4.47 -19.55 -8.65
CA ASP A 245 4.94 -18.67 -7.56
C ASP A 245 4.79 -17.19 -7.92
N ASP A 246 5.21 -16.81 -9.12
CA ASP A 246 5.13 -15.43 -9.62
C ASP A 246 4.83 -15.40 -11.12
N ILE A 247 4.20 -14.32 -11.57
CA ILE A 247 3.95 -14.05 -12.98
C ILE A 247 4.33 -12.60 -13.26
N THR A 248 5.08 -12.36 -14.33
CA THR A 248 5.38 -11.03 -14.84
C THR A 248 4.92 -10.92 -16.28
N VAL A 249 4.09 -9.91 -16.58
CA VAL A 249 3.53 -9.67 -17.91
C VAL A 249 3.93 -8.29 -18.42
N ARG A 250 4.41 -8.25 -19.67
CA ARG A 250 4.66 -7.01 -20.43
C ARG A 250 3.91 -7.07 -21.75
N THR A 251 3.19 -6.01 -22.08
CA THR A 251 2.33 -5.97 -23.28
C THR A 251 2.80 -4.94 -24.28
N ASP A 252 2.58 -5.23 -25.55
CA ASP A 252 2.93 -4.36 -26.68
C ASP A 252 1.89 -4.51 -27.81
N ILE A 253 1.92 -3.62 -28.78
CA ILE A 253 0.94 -3.55 -29.88
C ILE A 253 1.67 -3.58 -31.23
N SER A 254 1.27 -4.50 -32.10
CA SER A 254 1.76 -4.59 -33.49
C SER A 254 0.60 -4.58 -34.47
N GLY A 255 0.29 -3.39 -35.01
CA GLY A 255 -0.87 -3.21 -35.89
C GLY A 255 -2.18 -3.49 -35.14
N LYS A 256 -2.90 -4.55 -35.53
CA LYS A 256 -4.13 -5.01 -34.86
C LYS A 256 -3.88 -6.13 -33.85
N ASP A 257 -2.66 -6.63 -33.76
CA ASP A 257 -2.32 -7.76 -32.90
C ASP A 257 -1.74 -7.27 -31.57
N GLY A 258 -2.04 -8.00 -30.51
CA GLY A 258 -1.50 -7.78 -29.16
C GLY A 258 -0.34 -8.73 -28.89
N ILE A 259 0.74 -8.21 -28.33
CA ILE A 259 1.91 -9.00 -27.93
C ILE A 259 1.91 -9.08 -26.40
N VAL A 260 1.96 -10.29 -25.86
CA VAL A 260 2.01 -10.58 -24.43
C VAL A 260 3.29 -11.33 -24.13
N ARG A 261 4.30 -10.64 -23.62
CA ARG A 261 5.55 -11.23 -23.15
C ARG A 261 5.38 -11.61 -21.69
N TYR A 262 5.72 -12.85 -21.34
CA TYR A 262 5.50 -13.38 -20.00
C TYR A 262 6.75 -14.03 -19.43
N GLU A 263 6.89 -13.94 -18.11
CA GLU A 263 7.79 -14.75 -17.29
C GLU A 263 6.96 -15.38 -16.17
N VAL A 264 7.03 -16.71 -16.04
CA VAL A 264 6.33 -17.49 -15.01
C VAL A 264 7.37 -18.19 -14.16
N ALA A 265 7.38 -17.90 -12.86
CA ALA A 265 8.18 -18.63 -11.87
C ALA A 265 7.36 -19.80 -11.32
N VAL A 266 7.98 -20.97 -11.26
CA VAL A 266 7.38 -22.23 -10.78
C VAL A 266 8.26 -22.82 -9.69
N VAL A 267 7.63 -23.23 -8.60
CA VAL A 267 8.25 -23.95 -7.49
C VAL A 267 7.85 -25.42 -7.56
N GLY A 268 8.76 -26.31 -7.14
CA GLY A 268 8.54 -27.75 -7.11
C GLY A 268 9.37 -28.52 -8.14
N ASN A 269 9.60 -29.81 -7.88
CA ASN A 269 10.45 -30.67 -8.71
C ASN A 269 9.65 -31.51 -9.72
N GLU A 270 8.31 -31.50 -9.62
CA GLU A 270 7.46 -32.32 -10.48
C GLU A 270 7.00 -31.59 -11.75
N ALA A 271 7.28 -30.30 -11.88
CA ALA A 271 6.93 -29.51 -13.07
C ALA A 271 7.71 -29.99 -14.30
N ALA A 272 7.04 -30.72 -15.19
CA ALA A 272 7.61 -31.20 -16.44
C ALA A 272 7.32 -30.26 -17.61
N SER A 273 6.14 -29.64 -17.63
CA SER A 273 5.77 -28.60 -18.59
C SER A 273 4.88 -27.53 -17.97
N VAL A 274 4.90 -26.36 -18.57
CA VAL A 274 4.03 -25.22 -18.24
C VAL A 274 3.38 -24.76 -19.53
N GLU A 275 2.06 -24.86 -19.57
CA GLU A 275 1.22 -24.34 -20.63
C GLU A 275 0.77 -22.92 -20.25
N VAL A 276 0.95 -21.96 -21.15
CA VAL A 276 0.53 -20.57 -20.98
C VAL A 276 -0.35 -20.19 -22.15
N SER A 277 -1.57 -19.71 -21.87
CA SER A 277 -2.54 -19.37 -22.90
C SER A 277 -3.30 -18.07 -22.60
N ALA A 278 -3.62 -17.32 -23.65
CA ALA A 278 -4.43 -16.10 -23.59
C ALA A 278 -5.00 -15.78 -24.98
N GLY A 279 -6.27 -15.38 -25.06
CA GLY A 279 -6.86 -14.83 -26.29
C GLY A 279 -6.75 -15.73 -27.53
N GLY A 280 -6.80 -17.06 -27.34
CA GLY A 280 -6.66 -18.06 -28.40
C GLY A 280 -5.21 -18.45 -28.74
N ALA A 281 -4.20 -17.75 -28.21
CA ALA A 281 -2.81 -18.15 -28.29
C ALA A 281 -2.46 -19.11 -27.15
N CYS A 282 -1.56 -20.07 -27.41
CA CYS A 282 -1.12 -21.07 -26.43
C CYS A 282 0.32 -21.49 -26.74
N GLU A 283 1.15 -21.58 -25.71
CA GLU A 283 2.50 -22.15 -25.75
C GLU A 283 2.68 -23.13 -24.58
N GLU A 284 3.44 -24.20 -24.80
CA GLU A 284 3.82 -25.13 -23.74
C GLU A 284 5.33 -25.34 -23.76
N GLN A 285 5.97 -25.13 -22.60
CA GLN A 285 7.42 -25.14 -22.46
C GLN A 285 7.86 -25.89 -21.20
N LYS A 286 9.09 -26.41 -21.20
CA LYS A 286 9.69 -26.99 -20.00
C LYS A 286 10.33 -25.87 -19.16
N PRO A 287 10.12 -25.84 -17.82
CA PRO A 287 10.82 -24.90 -16.96
C PRO A 287 12.35 -25.03 -17.05
N SER A 288 13.04 -23.91 -17.21
CA SER A 288 14.49 -23.81 -17.08
C SER A 288 14.82 -23.02 -15.82
N SER A 289 15.57 -23.62 -14.89
CA SER A 289 15.90 -23.02 -13.59
C SER A 289 14.67 -22.49 -12.83
N GLY A 290 13.54 -23.22 -12.89
CA GLY A 290 12.29 -22.86 -12.22
C GLY A 290 11.50 -21.75 -12.92
N LYS A 291 11.81 -21.41 -14.18
CA LYS A 291 11.10 -20.35 -14.93
C LYS A 291 10.71 -20.78 -16.33
N VAL A 292 9.64 -20.20 -16.85
CA VAL A 292 9.28 -20.23 -18.27
C VAL A 292 9.10 -18.79 -18.77
N ILE A 293 9.71 -18.49 -19.91
CA ILE A 293 9.66 -17.17 -20.55
C ILE A 293 9.18 -17.37 -21.99
N GLY A 294 8.23 -16.56 -22.43
CA GLY A 294 7.68 -16.70 -23.78
C GLY A 294 6.92 -15.47 -24.26
N THR A 295 6.27 -15.60 -25.41
CA THR A 295 5.52 -14.50 -26.03
C THR A 295 4.29 -15.02 -26.75
N LEU A 296 3.11 -14.64 -26.27
CA LEU A 296 1.85 -14.90 -26.96
C LEU A 296 1.49 -13.75 -27.90
N VAL A 297 0.90 -14.08 -29.04
CA VAL A 297 0.36 -13.10 -30.00
C VAL A 297 -1.15 -13.28 -30.10
N ILE A 298 -1.90 -12.31 -29.56
CA ILE A 298 -3.37 -12.28 -29.65
C ILE A 298 -3.73 -11.60 -30.98
N LYS A 299 -4.25 -12.39 -31.93
CA LYS A 299 -4.67 -11.89 -33.25
C LYS A 299 -5.92 -11.02 -33.14
N ASN A 300 -5.95 -9.90 -33.87
CA ASN A 300 -7.06 -8.92 -33.82
C ASN A 300 -7.45 -8.56 -32.37
N CYS A 301 -6.43 -8.22 -31.57
CA CYS A 301 -6.58 -7.95 -30.15
C CYS A 301 -7.46 -6.73 -29.91
N LYS A 302 -8.40 -6.85 -28.97
CA LYS A 302 -9.13 -5.71 -28.40
C LYS A 302 -8.25 -5.13 -27.29
N PHE A 303 -7.63 -3.99 -27.57
CA PHE A 303 -6.71 -3.37 -26.61
C PHE A 303 -7.45 -2.85 -25.38
N TRP A 304 -6.78 -2.88 -24.24
CA TRP A 304 -7.27 -2.28 -23.01
C TRP A 304 -7.07 -0.76 -23.06
N SER A 305 -8.09 0.00 -22.65
CA SER A 305 -7.98 1.42 -22.38
C SER A 305 -8.99 1.86 -21.32
N HIS A 306 -8.90 3.11 -20.88
CA HIS A 306 -9.88 3.70 -19.97
C HIS A 306 -11.29 3.86 -20.58
N ARG A 307 -11.43 3.74 -21.91
CA ARG A 307 -12.72 3.77 -22.61
C ARG A 307 -13.21 2.37 -22.97
N GLU A 308 -12.28 1.46 -23.28
CA GLU A 308 -12.54 0.08 -23.68
C GLU A 308 -11.69 -0.87 -22.81
N PRO A 309 -12.12 -1.21 -21.58
CA PRO A 309 -11.33 -2.00 -20.64
C PRO A 309 -11.35 -3.50 -20.95
N ASN A 310 -10.91 -3.88 -22.15
CA ASN A 310 -10.88 -5.28 -22.59
C ASN A 310 -9.80 -6.06 -21.81
N LEU A 311 -10.21 -7.16 -21.16
CA LEU A 311 -9.32 -8.06 -20.42
C LEU A 311 -9.32 -9.45 -21.06
N TYR A 312 -8.18 -10.13 -20.95
CA TYR A 312 -7.97 -11.52 -21.34
C TYR A 312 -7.48 -12.30 -20.12
N ASP A 313 -7.91 -13.55 -20.01
CA ASP A 313 -7.40 -14.46 -18.99
C ASP A 313 -6.08 -15.08 -19.45
N LEU A 314 -4.98 -14.72 -18.81
CA LEU A 314 -3.71 -15.44 -18.93
C LEU A 314 -3.78 -16.66 -18.02
N THR A 315 -3.99 -17.84 -18.61
CA THR A 315 -4.08 -19.10 -17.87
C THR A 315 -2.76 -19.86 -17.94
N ILE A 316 -2.23 -20.19 -16.77
CA ILE A 316 -0.99 -20.95 -16.59
C ILE A 316 -1.36 -22.32 -16.01
N ARG A 317 -0.92 -23.40 -16.65
CA ARG A 317 -1.09 -24.78 -16.17
C ARG A 317 0.25 -25.47 -16.05
N VAL A 318 0.56 -25.95 -14.84
CA VAL A 318 1.76 -26.75 -14.57
C VAL A 318 1.38 -28.22 -14.60
N LYS A 319 2.04 -28.99 -15.46
CA LYS A 319 1.81 -30.44 -15.62
C LYS A 319 3.04 -31.24 -15.22
N ASP A 320 2.82 -32.45 -14.73
CA ASP A 320 3.90 -33.39 -14.43
C ASP A 320 4.32 -34.23 -15.65
N LYS A 321 5.28 -35.15 -15.44
CA LYS A 321 5.79 -36.03 -16.50
C LYS A 321 4.75 -36.99 -17.09
N ALA A 322 3.69 -37.30 -16.34
CA ALA A 322 2.57 -38.12 -16.79
C ALA A 322 1.48 -37.27 -17.48
N GLY A 323 1.65 -35.95 -17.54
CA GLY A 323 0.69 -35.00 -18.10
C GLY A 323 -0.42 -34.60 -17.13
N ALA A 324 -0.35 -34.99 -15.86
CA ALA A 324 -1.36 -34.64 -14.86
C ALA A 324 -1.19 -33.17 -14.44
N LEU A 325 -2.33 -32.46 -14.30
CA LEU A 325 -2.37 -31.07 -13.86
C LEU A 325 -2.00 -30.98 -12.37
N ARG A 326 -0.94 -30.26 -12.05
CA ARG A 326 -0.46 -30.01 -10.68
C ARG A 326 -0.90 -28.66 -10.15
N ASP A 327 -0.89 -27.64 -11.00
CA ASP A 327 -1.38 -26.33 -10.64
C ASP A 327 -1.98 -25.58 -11.84
N GLU A 328 -2.97 -24.75 -11.57
CA GLU A 328 -3.61 -23.83 -12.49
C GLU A 328 -3.73 -22.48 -11.80
N TYR A 329 -3.31 -21.42 -12.49
CA TYR A 329 -3.50 -20.03 -12.07
C TYR A 329 -3.97 -19.19 -13.25
N THR A 330 -4.92 -18.30 -13.02
CA THR A 330 -5.45 -17.40 -14.04
C THR A 330 -5.25 -15.96 -13.60
N LEU A 331 -4.53 -15.20 -14.41
CA LEU A 331 -4.27 -13.78 -14.21
C LEU A 331 -5.00 -12.95 -15.27
N PRO A 332 -5.94 -12.06 -14.90
CA PRO A 332 -6.53 -11.12 -15.85
C PRO A 332 -5.47 -10.14 -16.35
N ILE A 333 -5.35 -9.97 -17.66
CA ILE A 333 -4.40 -9.06 -18.31
C ILE A 333 -5.11 -8.15 -19.31
N GLY A 334 -4.63 -6.92 -19.48
CA GLY A 334 -5.06 -6.00 -20.53
C GLY A 334 -3.90 -5.64 -21.44
N VAL A 335 -4.05 -5.82 -22.75
CA VAL A 335 -3.00 -5.47 -23.72
C VAL A 335 -3.05 -3.96 -23.98
N ARG A 336 -2.04 -3.24 -23.50
CA ARG A 336 -1.91 -1.80 -23.70
C ARG A 336 -0.46 -1.32 -23.65
N THR A 337 -0.17 -0.19 -24.27
CA THR A 337 1.13 0.49 -24.15
C THR A 337 0.98 1.81 -23.41
N VAL A 338 2.00 2.14 -22.61
CA VAL A 338 2.12 3.43 -21.90
C VAL A 338 3.43 4.07 -22.32
N LYS A 339 3.40 5.36 -22.65
CA LYS A 339 4.60 6.11 -22.99
C LYS A 339 4.47 7.57 -22.59
N LEU A 340 5.50 8.12 -21.96
CA LEU A 340 5.66 9.55 -21.80
C LEU A 340 6.51 10.06 -22.98
N GLN A 341 6.00 11.02 -23.76
CA GLN A 341 6.70 11.59 -24.91
C GLN A 341 6.62 13.12 -24.86
N GLY A 342 7.75 13.76 -24.55
CA GLY A 342 7.75 15.20 -24.26
C GLY A 342 6.77 15.50 -23.12
N THR A 343 5.84 16.43 -23.34
CA THR A 343 4.78 16.80 -22.38
C THR A 343 3.49 16.01 -22.53
N ARG A 344 3.49 14.87 -23.21
CA ARG A 344 2.28 14.07 -23.45
C ARG A 344 2.40 12.70 -22.82
N PHE A 345 1.35 12.31 -22.10
CA PHE A 345 1.14 10.93 -21.70
C PHE A 345 0.36 10.20 -22.79
N LEU A 346 0.88 9.08 -23.28
CA LEU A 346 0.28 8.30 -24.35
C LEU A 346 -0.17 6.94 -23.82
N LEU A 347 -1.42 6.59 -24.11
CA LEU A 347 -2.00 5.26 -23.93
C LEU A 347 -2.33 4.70 -25.32
N ASN A 348 -1.76 3.56 -25.69
CA ASN A 348 -1.92 2.96 -27.02
C ASN A 348 -1.59 3.95 -28.16
N GLY A 349 -0.56 4.77 -27.95
CA GLY A 349 -0.12 5.81 -28.90
C GLY A 349 -0.99 7.07 -28.95
N LYS A 350 -2.08 7.16 -28.18
CA LYS A 350 -2.99 8.32 -28.15
C LYS A 350 -2.79 9.15 -26.88
N PRO A 351 -2.80 10.50 -26.95
CA PRO A 351 -2.68 11.34 -25.77
C PRO A 351 -3.85 11.13 -24.80
N VAL A 352 -3.55 11.20 -23.51
CA VAL A 352 -4.54 11.13 -22.43
C VAL A 352 -4.34 12.30 -21.49
N TYR A 353 -5.45 12.93 -21.10
CA TYR A 353 -5.49 13.88 -19.99
C TYR A 353 -6.13 13.21 -18.77
N PHE A 354 -5.44 13.21 -17.63
CA PHE A 354 -5.95 12.60 -16.40
C PHE A 354 -6.98 13.52 -15.73
N LYS A 355 -8.14 12.96 -15.41
CA LYS A 355 -9.24 13.63 -14.71
C LYS A 355 -9.66 12.75 -13.56
N GLY A 356 -9.58 13.25 -12.33
CA GLY A 356 -9.98 12.47 -11.18
C GLY A 356 -9.44 13.01 -9.87
N PHE A 357 -8.90 12.11 -9.04
CA PHE A 357 -8.77 12.37 -7.61
C PHE A 357 -7.53 11.74 -7.00
N GLY A 358 -6.95 12.40 -6.00
CA GLY A 358 -6.36 11.66 -4.88
C GLY A 358 -7.48 11.06 -4.03
N ARG A 359 -7.29 9.85 -3.51
CA ARG A 359 -8.31 9.12 -2.75
C ARG A 359 -7.80 8.73 -1.36
N HIS A 360 -8.66 8.14 -0.55
CA HIS A 360 -8.27 7.34 0.61
C HIS A 360 -9.16 6.08 0.71
N GLU A 361 -8.57 4.95 1.14
CA GLU A 361 -9.34 3.85 1.75
C GLU A 361 -9.79 4.34 3.14
N ASP A 362 -10.96 4.96 3.21
CA ASP A 362 -11.56 5.52 4.43
C ASP A 362 -13.08 5.47 4.36
N PHE A 363 -13.71 4.92 5.41
CA PHE A 363 -15.15 4.98 5.63
C PHE A 363 -15.49 4.89 7.12
N HIS A 364 -16.70 5.34 7.50
CA HIS A 364 -17.18 5.30 8.88
C HIS A 364 -17.11 3.89 9.48
N VAL A 365 -16.76 3.81 10.77
CA VAL A 365 -16.67 2.59 11.60
C VAL A 365 -15.53 1.64 11.21
N VAL A 366 -15.32 1.38 9.92
CA VAL A 366 -14.28 0.44 9.45
C VAL A 366 -12.90 1.07 9.33
N GLY A 367 -12.78 2.40 9.37
CA GLY A 367 -11.54 3.13 9.08
C GLY A 367 -11.03 2.80 7.68
N LYS A 368 -9.84 2.17 7.60
CA LYS A 368 -9.22 1.69 6.35
C LYS A 368 -9.64 0.28 5.94
N GLY A 369 -10.56 -0.34 6.68
CA GLY A 369 -11.10 -1.66 6.37
C GLY A 369 -11.72 -1.74 4.97
N GLN A 370 -11.45 -2.83 4.26
CA GLN A 370 -12.07 -3.06 2.95
C GLN A 370 -13.59 -3.24 3.06
N ILE A 371 -14.34 -2.44 2.30
CA ILE A 371 -15.79 -2.60 2.11
C ILE A 371 -16.11 -2.65 0.61
N LEU A 372 -16.50 -3.82 0.10
CA LEU A 372 -16.81 -3.99 -1.33
C LEU A 372 -17.99 -3.12 -1.81
N PRO A 373 -19.12 -2.98 -1.08
CA PRO A 373 -20.17 -2.05 -1.49
C PRO A 373 -19.73 -0.58 -1.64
N VAL A 374 -18.89 -0.06 -0.74
CA VAL A 374 -18.36 1.30 -0.82
C VAL A 374 -17.41 1.43 -1.99
N MET A 375 -16.56 0.42 -2.24
CA MET A 375 -15.74 0.36 -3.45
C MET A 375 -16.59 0.48 -4.72
N VAL A 376 -17.64 -0.35 -4.86
CA VAL A 376 -18.55 -0.30 -6.01
C VAL A 376 -19.21 1.09 -6.13
N ARG A 377 -19.65 1.68 -5.01
CA ARG A 377 -20.23 3.03 -4.99
C ARG A 377 -19.22 4.06 -5.50
N ASP A 378 -17.99 4.03 -5.01
CA ASP A 378 -16.95 4.99 -5.38
C ASP A 378 -16.63 4.93 -6.89
N TYR A 379 -16.52 3.73 -7.47
CA TYR A 379 -16.33 3.59 -8.94
C TYR A 379 -17.52 4.12 -9.73
N ASN A 380 -18.75 3.87 -9.28
CA ASN A 380 -19.93 4.41 -9.93
C ASN A 380 -20.00 5.94 -9.84
N LEU A 381 -19.59 6.53 -8.72
CA LEU A 381 -19.50 7.99 -8.56
C LEU A 381 -18.42 8.59 -9.47
N MET A 382 -17.24 7.97 -9.54
CA MET A 382 -16.18 8.40 -10.46
C MET A 382 -16.63 8.32 -11.92
N LYS A 383 -17.41 7.30 -12.31
CA LYS A 383 -18.02 7.26 -13.65
C LYS A 383 -19.10 8.33 -13.84
N TRP A 384 -19.97 8.52 -12.86
CA TRP A 384 -21.06 9.50 -12.91
C TRP A 384 -20.55 10.93 -13.10
N ILE A 385 -19.36 11.24 -12.56
CA ILE A 385 -18.70 12.55 -12.69
C ILE A 385 -17.76 12.64 -13.91
N ASN A 386 -17.64 11.57 -14.71
CA ASN A 386 -16.75 11.47 -15.88
C ASN A 386 -15.23 11.48 -15.57
N ALA A 387 -14.83 11.03 -14.38
CA ALA A 387 -13.42 10.80 -14.06
C ALA A 387 -12.89 9.56 -14.80
N ASN A 388 -11.60 9.57 -15.16
CA ASN A 388 -10.91 8.48 -15.84
C ASN A 388 -9.71 7.93 -15.04
N SER A 389 -9.38 8.53 -13.90
CA SER A 389 -8.16 8.21 -13.17
C SER A 389 -8.22 8.51 -11.69
N PHE A 390 -7.29 7.93 -10.92
CA PHE A 390 -7.06 8.32 -9.52
C PHE A 390 -5.64 7.96 -9.07
N ARG A 391 -5.20 8.57 -7.97
CA ARG A 391 -3.97 8.25 -7.24
C ARG A 391 -4.29 7.50 -5.95
N THR A 392 -3.54 6.44 -5.63
CA THR A 392 -3.73 5.66 -4.38
C THR A 392 -3.09 6.37 -3.19
N SER A 393 -3.51 7.61 -2.92
CA SER A 393 -2.97 8.43 -1.84
C SER A 393 -3.27 7.78 -0.47
N HIS A 394 -2.32 7.64 0.45
CA HIS A 394 -0.86 7.78 0.32
C HIS A 394 -0.20 6.46 0.65
N TYR A 395 -0.69 5.39 0.03
CA TYR A 395 -0.28 4.01 0.27
C TYR A 395 -0.91 3.09 -0.78
N PRO A 396 -0.32 1.93 -1.09
CA PRO A 396 -0.91 0.98 -2.02
C PRO A 396 -2.28 0.53 -1.50
N TYR A 397 -3.32 0.59 -2.33
CA TYR A 397 -4.68 0.17 -1.96
C TYR A 397 -4.83 -1.35 -2.00
N SER A 398 -5.98 -1.87 -1.59
CA SER A 398 -6.30 -3.30 -1.73
C SER A 398 -6.23 -3.76 -3.19
N GLU A 399 -5.81 -5.01 -3.41
CA GLU A 399 -5.68 -5.59 -4.75
C GLU A 399 -7.02 -5.60 -5.50
N GLU A 400 -8.12 -5.75 -4.76
CA GLU A 400 -9.48 -5.68 -5.26
C GLU A 400 -9.83 -4.31 -5.88
N GLN A 401 -9.26 -3.21 -5.36
CA GLN A 401 -9.40 -1.90 -6.00
C GLN A 401 -8.75 -1.91 -7.39
N LEU A 402 -7.56 -2.50 -7.53
CA LEU A 402 -6.90 -2.56 -8.84
C LEU A 402 -7.60 -3.53 -9.80
N PHE A 403 -8.11 -4.67 -9.32
CA PHE A 403 -8.98 -5.53 -10.14
C PHE A 403 -10.24 -4.80 -10.61
N MET A 404 -10.83 -3.96 -9.75
CA MET A 404 -11.96 -3.12 -10.13
C MET A 404 -11.54 -2.03 -11.13
N ALA A 405 -10.40 -1.38 -10.94
CA ALA A 405 -9.86 -0.39 -11.88
C ALA A 405 -9.62 -0.99 -13.28
N ASP A 406 -9.06 -2.20 -13.34
CA ASP A 406 -8.83 -2.92 -14.59
C ASP A 406 -10.14 -3.18 -15.34
N ARG A 407 -11.16 -3.70 -14.65
CA ARG A 407 -12.47 -4.01 -15.22
C ARG A 407 -13.27 -2.77 -15.61
N GLN A 408 -13.13 -1.69 -14.84
CA GLN A 408 -13.92 -0.47 -15.02
C GLN A 408 -13.26 0.56 -15.94
N GLY A 409 -11.99 0.36 -16.33
CA GLY A 409 -11.26 1.25 -17.20
C GLY A 409 -10.77 2.52 -16.51
N PHE A 410 -10.14 2.39 -15.34
CA PHE A 410 -9.51 3.53 -14.67
C PHE A 410 -7.99 3.50 -14.82
N LEU A 411 -7.39 4.68 -14.95
CA LEU A 411 -5.94 4.86 -14.97
C LEU A 411 -5.47 5.19 -13.55
N VAL A 412 -4.52 4.41 -13.03
CA VAL A 412 -4.12 4.48 -11.63
C VAL A 412 -2.65 4.89 -11.53
N CYS A 413 -2.40 5.90 -10.71
CA CYS A 413 -1.09 6.19 -10.14
C CYS A 413 -1.00 5.47 -8.80
N VAL A 414 -0.22 4.39 -8.73
CA VAL A 414 -0.01 3.66 -7.48
C VAL A 414 1.11 4.34 -6.70
N GLU A 415 0.86 4.62 -5.43
CA GLU A 415 1.70 5.43 -4.57
C GLU A 415 2.26 4.66 -3.37
N SER A 416 3.55 4.88 -3.12
CA SER A 416 4.29 4.43 -1.95
C SER A 416 3.71 4.95 -0.63
N PRO A 417 3.82 4.19 0.48
CA PRO A 417 3.44 4.68 1.80
C PRO A 417 4.36 5.78 2.38
N SER A 418 5.38 6.22 1.64
CA SER A 418 6.30 7.29 2.04
C SER A 418 5.67 8.68 1.92
N VAL A 419 4.85 9.07 2.89
CA VAL A 419 4.25 10.42 3.02
C VAL A 419 4.98 11.26 4.07
N THR A 420 5.21 12.55 3.76
CA THR A 420 5.83 13.56 4.65
C THR A 420 7.12 13.11 5.37
N LEU A 421 7.86 12.20 4.75
CA LEU A 421 9.15 11.74 5.26
C LEU A 421 10.10 12.92 5.51
N SER A 422 10.58 13.01 6.74
CA SER A 422 11.61 13.94 7.17
C SER A 422 12.98 13.32 6.92
N ILE A 423 13.73 13.93 6.01
CA ILE A 423 15.11 13.56 5.70
C ILE A 423 16.00 13.85 6.91
N ARG A 424 15.64 14.83 7.75
CA ARG A 424 16.34 15.16 9.00
C ARG A 424 16.36 14.01 10.01
N ALA A 425 15.32 13.18 10.03
CA ALA A 425 15.22 12.00 10.91
C ALA A 425 15.50 10.67 10.19
N ALA A 426 15.64 10.68 8.87
CA ALA A 426 15.84 9.46 8.11
C ALA A 426 17.20 8.82 8.41
N THR A 427 17.20 7.50 8.55
CA THR A 427 18.40 6.68 8.72
C THR A 427 18.56 5.72 7.55
N GLU A 428 19.65 4.95 7.54
CA GLU A 428 19.81 3.85 6.56
C GLU A 428 18.69 2.81 6.64
N LYS A 429 18.12 2.58 7.83
CA LYS A 429 16.99 1.67 7.99
C LYS A 429 15.72 2.25 7.39
N THR A 430 15.48 3.55 7.57
CA THR A 430 14.36 4.25 6.90
C THR A 430 14.46 4.06 5.38
N LEU A 431 15.66 4.26 4.82
CA LEU A 431 15.92 4.09 3.38
C LEU A 431 15.68 2.64 2.93
N ALA A 432 16.22 1.66 3.66
CA ALA A 432 16.04 0.23 3.36
C ALA A 432 14.57 -0.18 3.41
N ASN A 433 13.82 0.30 4.40
CA ASN A 433 12.39 0.04 4.55
C ASN A 433 11.59 0.67 3.40
N HIS A 434 11.91 1.90 3.01
CA HIS A 434 11.28 2.56 1.87
C HIS A 434 11.51 1.80 0.55
N ILE A 435 12.76 1.38 0.30
CA ILE A 435 13.10 0.58 -0.89
C ILE A 435 12.33 -0.75 -0.89
N ARG A 436 12.29 -1.45 0.25
CA ARG A 436 11.58 -2.72 0.40
C ARG A 436 10.07 -2.58 0.14
N GLN A 437 9.41 -1.62 0.76
CA GLN A 437 7.97 -1.42 0.55
C GLN A 437 7.64 -0.99 -0.88
N ASN A 438 8.51 -0.21 -1.54
CA ASN A 438 8.35 0.09 -2.97
C ASN A 438 8.52 -1.17 -3.84
N ALA A 439 9.43 -2.07 -3.47
CA ALA A 439 9.59 -3.34 -4.17
C ALA A 439 8.35 -4.23 -4.00
N GLU A 440 7.80 -4.35 -2.79
CA GLU A 440 6.56 -5.10 -2.53
C GLU A 440 5.37 -4.52 -3.31
N MET A 441 5.21 -3.20 -3.31
CA MET A 441 4.21 -2.50 -4.11
C MET A 441 4.33 -2.85 -5.60
N TYR A 442 5.55 -2.78 -6.16
CA TYR A 442 5.78 -3.17 -7.54
C TYR A 442 5.45 -4.65 -7.78
N GLN A 443 5.96 -5.55 -6.94
CA GLN A 443 5.78 -6.99 -7.15
C GLN A 443 4.30 -7.39 -7.17
N ARG A 444 3.50 -6.78 -6.29
CA ARG A 444 2.06 -6.99 -6.21
C ARG A 444 1.33 -6.43 -7.44
N ASP A 445 1.67 -5.21 -7.85
CA ASP A 445 0.81 -4.44 -8.77
C ASP A 445 1.28 -4.41 -10.24
N LYS A 446 2.46 -4.95 -10.54
CA LYS A 446 3.14 -4.86 -11.86
C LYS A 446 2.31 -5.30 -13.07
N ASN A 447 1.33 -6.18 -12.89
CA ASN A 447 0.56 -6.80 -13.97
C ASN A 447 -0.77 -6.10 -14.28
N HIS A 448 -1.21 -5.15 -13.45
CA HIS A 448 -2.46 -4.46 -13.68
C HIS A 448 -2.36 -3.54 -14.91
N PRO A 449 -3.26 -3.66 -15.91
CA PRO A 449 -3.34 -2.69 -17.00
C PRO A 449 -3.77 -1.30 -16.52
N SER A 450 -4.58 -1.19 -15.47
CA SER A 450 -4.97 0.09 -14.87
C SER A 450 -3.80 0.88 -14.30
N VAL A 451 -2.76 0.21 -13.79
CA VAL A 451 -1.57 0.86 -13.25
C VAL A 451 -0.73 1.38 -14.41
N VAL A 452 -0.68 2.70 -14.57
CA VAL A 452 0.00 3.36 -15.70
C VAL A 452 1.18 4.22 -15.27
N MET A 453 1.33 4.50 -13.98
CA MET A 453 2.45 5.26 -13.43
C MET A 453 2.64 4.95 -11.94
N TRP A 454 3.81 5.26 -11.40
CA TRP A 454 4.16 5.01 -10.00
C TRP A 454 4.58 6.30 -9.30
N SER A 455 4.11 6.51 -8.06
CA SER A 455 4.56 7.58 -7.17
C SER A 455 5.39 6.98 -6.04
N LEU A 456 6.66 7.41 -5.91
CA LEU A 456 7.61 6.90 -4.92
C LEU A 456 7.61 7.70 -3.62
N GLY A 457 6.53 8.44 -3.37
CA GLY A 457 6.30 9.16 -2.12
C GLY A 457 5.49 10.43 -2.32
N ASP A 458 5.10 11.03 -1.21
CA ASP A 458 4.26 12.22 -1.16
C ASP A 458 4.85 13.23 -0.18
N GLU A 459 5.02 14.47 -0.64
CA GLU A 459 5.43 15.65 0.14
C GLU A 459 6.64 15.48 1.08
N ASN A 460 7.48 14.46 0.84
CA ASN A 460 8.74 14.30 1.54
C ASN A 460 9.68 15.50 1.32
N GLU A 461 10.56 15.73 2.28
CA GLU A 461 11.56 16.80 2.19
C GLU A 461 12.46 16.63 0.96
N LYS A 462 12.61 17.72 0.21
CA LYS A 462 13.28 17.77 -1.10
C LYS A 462 14.49 18.71 -1.14
N GLY A 463 14.58 19.62 -0.17
CA GLY A 463 15.61 20.66 -0.12
C GLY A 463 16.78 20.37 0.82
N GLU A 464 16.64 19.39 1.72
CA GLU A 464 17.69 19.05 2.68
C GLU A 464 18.92 18.43 1.98
N PRO A 465 20.13 18.59 2.53
CA PRO A 465 21.34 18.00 1.96
C PRO A 465 21.23 16.49 1.69
N GLY A 466 20.52 15.75 2.56
CA GLY A 466 20.29 14.30 2.42
C GLY A 466 19.24 13.91 1.38
N SER A 467 18.42 14.85 0.87
CA SER A 467 17.25 14.53 0.03
C SER A 467 17.69 13.89 -1.29
N ARG A 468 18.65 14.52 -1.99
CA ARG A 468 19.12 14.03 -3.29
C ARG A 468 19.77 12.64 -3.23
N PRO A 469 20.75 12.35 -2.34
CA PRO A 469 21.32 11.01 -2.26
C PRO A 469 20.28 9.94 -1.86
N TYR A 470 19.35 10.28 -0.94
CA TYR A 470 18.26 9.39 -0.54
C TYR A 470 17.38 9.01 -1.74
N PHE A 471 16.79 10.00 -2.42
CA PHE A 471 15.88 9.74 -3.54
C PHE A 471 16.58 9.19 -4.78
N LYS A 472 17.86 9.52 -5.02
CA LYS A 472 18.65 8.88 -6.08
C LYS A 472 18.77 7.37 -5.86
N LYS A 473 18.93 6.94 -4.61
CA LYS A 473 18.96 5.50 -4.26
C LYS A 473 17.59 4.86 -4.41
N VAL A 474 16.53 5.47 -3.89
CA VAL A 474 15.14 4.98 -4.04
C VAL A 474 14.77 4.79 -5.52
N VAL A 475 14.97 5.82 -6.34
CA VAL A 475 14.70 5.77 -7.79
C VAL A 475 15.56 4.70 -8.47
N GLY A 476 16.86 4.66 -8.16
CA GLY A 476 17.79 3.70 -8.75
C GLY A 476 17.41 2.24 -8.47
N GLU A 477 16.98 1.92 -7.25
CA GLU A 477 16.51 0.57 -6.90
C GLU A 477 15.16 0.24 -7.57
N PHE A 478 14.21 1.18 -7.59
CA PHE A 478 12.92 0.96 -8.24
C PHE A 478 13.07 0.74 -9.76
N ARG A 479 13.99 1.44 -10.41
CA ARG A 479 14.29 1.28 -11.85
C ARG A 479 14.91 -0.06 -12.24
N LYS A 480 15.44 -0.82 -11.28
CA LYS A 480 15.84 -2.22 -11.52
C LYS A 480 14.62 -3.12 -11.77
N LEU A 481 13.47 -2.75 -11.17
CA LEU A 481 12.20 -3.46 -11.27
C LEU A 481 11.33 -2.92 -12.42
N GLU A 482 11.08 -1.61 -12.46
CA GLU A 482 10.20 -0.96 -13.44
C GLU A 482 10.99 -0.19 -14.50
N LYS A 483 10.90 -0.66 -15.74
CA LYS A 483 11.59 -0.10 -16.91
C LYS A 483 10.65 0.65 -17.86
N ASP A 484 9.36 0.32 -17.86
CA ASP A 484 8.46 0.71 -18.95
C ASP A 484 7.53 1.86 -18.55
N ARG A 485 7.02 1.83 -17.31
CA ARG A 485 6.09 2.85 -16.82
C ARG A 485 6.83 4.06 -16.26
N PRO A 486 6.26 5.27 -16.40
CA PRO A 486 6.83 6.46 -15.81
C PRO A 486 6.71 6.46 -14.28
N ILE A 487 7.71 7.03 -13.63
CA ILE A 487 7.81 7.18 -12.18
C ILE A 487 7.84 8.67 -11.80
N SER A 488 7.23 8.98 -10.67
CA SER A 488 7.19 10.32 -10.09
C SER A 488 7.17 10.24 -8.57
N LYS A 489 6.91 11.39 -7.96
CA LYS A 489 6.68 11.63 -6.55
C LYS A 489 5.83 12.90 -6.47
N ALA A 490 4.90 12.97 -5.52
CA ALA A 490 4.20 14.22 -5.24
C ALA A 490 5.14 15.24 -4.56
N LEU A 491 5.22 16.42 -5.18
CA LEU A 491 6.05 17.56 -4.81
C LEU A 491 5.15 18.78 -4.57
N THR A 492 5.65 19.72 -3.80
CA THR A 492 4.91 20.91 -3.36
C THR A 492 5.87 22.09 -3.17
N LEU A 493 5.40 23.23 -2.68
CA LEU A 493 6.19 24.44 -2.36
C LEU A 493 6.93 25.03 -3.58
N ARG A 494 8.07 25.68 -3.36
CA ARG A 494 8.78 26.49 -4.36
C ARG A 494 9.76 25.65 -5.20
N PRO A 495 9.90 25.95 -6.51
CA PRO A 495 10.82 25.22 -7.38
C PRO A 495 12.29 25.40 -6.99
N GLU A 496 12.71 26.59 -6.54
CA GLU A 496 14.08 26.89 -6.09
C GLU A 496 14.57 25.94 -4.98
N ASP A 497 13.68 25.52 -4.08
CA ASP A 497 14.01 24.64 -2.95
C ASP A 497 14.16 23.16 -3.37
N ASP A 498 13.73 22.79 -4.58
CA ASP A 498 13.73 21.40 -5.05
C ASP A 498 15.09 20.99 -5.65
N LYS A 499 15.63 19.89 -5.14
CA LYS A 499 16.91 19.27 -5.55
C LYS A 499 16.75 17.84 -6.11
N ILE A 500 15.53 17.37 -6.33
CA ILE A 500 15.23 15.97 -6.64
C ILE A 500 14.27 15.76 -7.82
N ALA A 501 13.51 16.77 -8.25
CA ALA A 501 12.51 16.61 -9.30
C ALA A 501 13.10 16.05 -10.61
N ASP A 502 14.34 16.40 -10.94
CA ASP A 502 15.09 15.90 -12.11
C ASP A 502 15.42 14.40 -12.08
N LEU A 503 15.20 13.72 -10.94
CA LEU A 503 15.38 12.28 -10.81
C LEU A 503 14.17 11.48 -11.34
N PHE A 504 13.04 12.14 -11.62
CA PHE A 504 11.78 11.52 -12.01
C PHE A 504 11.42 11.84 -13.47
N ASP A 505 10.50 11.07 -14.06
CA ASP A 505 10.12 11.28 -15.47
C ASP A 505 9.11 12.41 -15.65
N PHE A 506 8.31 12.65 -14.61
CA PHE A 506 7.31 13.72 -14.53
C PHE A 506 7.16 14.15 -13.08
N VAL A 507 6.44 15.24 -12.84
CA VAL A 507 6.14 15.75 -11.50
C VAL A 507 4.66 15.57 -11.20
N ILE A 508 4.34 14.96 -10.06
CA ILE A 508 3.04 15.12 -9.43
C ILE A 508 3.14 16.37 -8.55
N PHE A 509 2.28 17.36 -8.79
CA PHE A 509 2.37 18.65 -8.09
C PHE A 509 1.14 18.92 -7.23
N ASN A 510 1.36 19.07 -5.93
CA ASN A 510 0.35 19.44 -4.95
C ASN A 510 0.37 20.96 -4.76
N ILE A 511 -0.78 21.60 -4.92
CA ILE A 511 -0.89 23.06 -4.88
C ILE A 511 -2.22 23.52 -4.26
N TYR A 512 -2.11 24.33 -3.20
CA TYR A 512 -3.24 24.90 -2.47
C TYR A 512 -3.20 26.44 -2.54
N ALA A 513 -3.14 26.97 -3.76
CA ALA A 513 -3.21 28.40 -4.01
C ALA A 513 -4.56 28.96 -3.55
N CYS A 514 -4.55 30.12 -2.88
CA CYS A 514 -5.71 30.78 -2.28
C CYS A 514 -6.39 30.00 -1.14
N TRP A 515 -5.96 28.77 -0.82
CA TRP A 515 -6.35 28.06 0.40
C TRP A 515 -5.31 28.24 1.51
N TYR A 516 -4.19 27.50 1.45
CA TYR A 516 -3.08 27.70 2.40
C TYR A 516 -2.21 28.89 2.00
N GLY A 517 -1.96 29.07 0.70
CA GLY A 517 -1.20 30.21 0.19
C GLY A 517 -2.11 31.38 -0.17
N GLY A 518 -2.24 32.38 0.71
CA GLY A 518 -3.09 33.55 0.45
C GLY A 518 -4.58 33.27 0.63
N ALA A 519 -4.94 32.67 1.76
CA ALA A 519 -6.30 32.28 2.11
C ALA A 519 -7.34 33.36 1.73
N GLY A 520 -8.28 33.01 0.85
CA GLY A 520 -9.39 33.90 0.44
C GLY A 520 -9.04 34.95 -0.61
N GLN A 521 -7.76 35.12 -0.96
CA GLN A 521 -7.27 36.10 -1.95
C GLN A 521 -7.38 35.53 -3.37
N ILE A 522 -8.60 35.24 -3.84
CA ILE A 522 -8.85 34.55 -5.10
C ILE A 522 -8.29 35.30 -6.33
N GLU A 523 -8.19 36.62 -6.24
CA GLU A 523 -7.59 37.50 -7.24
C GLU A 523 -6.09 37.23 -7.47
N THR A 524 -5.42 36.59 -6.50
CA THR A 524 -3.99 36.25 -6.58
C THR A 524 -3.73 34.85 -7.18
N LEU A 525 -4.79 34.10 -7.52
CA LEU A 525 -4.70 32.69 -7.94
C LEU A 525 -3.71 32.50 -9.09
N GLU A 526 -3.88 33.24 -10.19
CA GLU A 526 -3.02 33.08 -11.37
C GLU A 526 -1.55 33.37 -11.06
N THR A 527 -1.26 34.42 -10.29
CA THR A 527 0.10 34.77 -9.88
C THR A 527 0.75 33.63 -9.08
N ARG A 528 0.00 33.01 -8.18
CA ARG A 528 0.48 31.88 -7.36
C ARG A 528 0.72 30.62 -8.20
N LEU A 529 -0.22 30.29 -9.10
CA LEU A 529 -0.09 29.16 -10.01
C LEU A 529 1.12 29.34 -10.96
N LYS A 530 1.35 30.56 -11.47
CA LYS A 530 2.55 30.89 -12.27
C LYS A 530 3.84 30.73 -11.45
N ALA A 531 3.88 31.27 -10.24
CA ALA A 531 5.09 31.19 -9.41
C ALA A 531 5.47 29.74 -9.08
N GLN A 532 4.49 28.89 -8.80
CA GLN A 532 4.74 27.51 -8.36
C GLN A 532 4.72 26.51 -9.52
N VAL A 533 3.58 26.35 -10.19
CA VAL A 533 3.40 25.31 -11.23
C VAL A 533 4.22 25.62 -12.48
N GLU A 534 4.07 26.82 -13.04
CA GLU A 534 4.84 27.23 -14.23
C GLU A 534 6.33 27.36 -13.87
N GLY A 535 6.67 27.78 -12.64
CA GLY A 535 8.03 27.82 -12.13
C GLY A 535 8.72 26.45 -12.13
N TYR A 536 8.03 25.39 -11.66
CA TYR A 536 8.54 24.01 -11.74
C TYR A 536 8.77 23.58 -13.18
N TRP A 537 7.81 23.82 -14.07
CA TRP A 537 8.00 23.50 -15.48
C TRP A 537 9.16 24.28 -16.11
N LYS A 538 9.33 25.57 -15.78
CA LYS A 538 10.44 26.39 -16.28
C LYS A 538 11.79 25.86 -15.83
N LYS A 539 11.91 25.41 -14.58
CA LYS A 539 13.16 24.88 -14.00
C LYS A 539 13.49 23.49 -14.53
N PHE A 540 12.53 22.57 -14.54
CA PHE A 540 12.80 21.15 -14.80
C PHE A 540 12.41 20.66 -16.19
N LYS A 541 11.51 21.38 -16.88
CA LYS A 541 10.96 21.00 -18.21
C LYS A 541 10.29 19.62 -18.24
N LEU A 542 9.84 19.15 -17.07
CA LEU A 542 9.11 17.90 -16.92
C LEU A 542 7.60 18.10 -17.10
N PRO A 543 6.86 17.09 -17.59
CA PRO A 543 5.41 17.11 -17.60
C PRO A 543 4.86 17.17 -16.16
N ILE A 544 3.70 17.79 -15.97
CA ILE A 544 3.11 17.97 -14.65
C ILE A 544 1.73 17.32 -14.59
N LEU A 545 1.53 16.39 -13.67
CA LEU A 545 0.21 15.97 -13.21
C LEU A 545 -0.10 16.76 -11.94
N ILE A 546 -1.20 17.52 -11.89
CA ILE A 546 -1.61 18.12 -10.62
C ILE A 546 -2.15 17.00 -9.74
N GLY A 547 -1.50 16.74 -8.61
CA GLY A 547 -1.82 15.63 -7.71
C GLY A 547 -2.82 16.00 -6.63
N GLU A 548 -2.82 17.27 -6.23
CA GLU A 548 -3.72 17.84 -5.24
C GLU A 548 -3.97 19.32 -5.50
N PHE A 549 -5.24 19.70 -5.41
CA PHE A 549 -5.71 21.08 -5.29
C PHE A 549 -7.15 21.04 -4.76
N GLY A 550 -7.61 22.13 -4.16
CA GLY A 550 -8.95 22.22 -3.57
C GLY A 550 -8.97 23.11 -2.34
N ALA A 551 -10.11 23.13 -1.65
CA ALA A 551 -10.30 23.86 -0.40
C ALA A 551 -11.16 23.03 0.55
N GLU A 552 -10.98 23.20 1.87
CA GLU A 552 -11.92 22.60 2.82
C GLU A 552 -13.31 23.17 2.55
N CYS A 553 -14.33 22.32 2.67
CA CYS A 553 -15.70 22.64 2.32
C CYS A 553 -16.66 21.89 3.24
N ILE A 554 -17.28 22.61 4.17
CA ILE A 554 -18.26 22.03 5.09
C ILE A 554 -19.58 21.87 4.34
N PRO A 555 -20.12 20.64 4.21
CA PRO A 555 -21.35 20.42 3.44
C PRO A 555 -22.52 21.22 4.05
N GLY A 556 -23.26 21.92 3.20
CA GLY A 556 -24.38 22.80 3.60
C GLY A 556 -23.98 24.17 4.15
N LEU A 557 -22.68 24.52 4.19
CA LEU A 557 -22.25 25.86 4.56
C LEU A 557 -22.23 26.77 3.32
N HIS A 558 -23.10 27.78 3.32
CA HIS A 558 -23.30 28.69 2.19
C HIS A 558 -23.11 30.15 2.60
N THR A 559 -22.48 30.95 1.73
CA THR A 559 -22.47 32.42 1.88
C THR A 559 -22.49 33.15 0.55
N LEU A 560 -22.99 34.40 0.57
CA LEU A 560 -22.83 35.37 -0.50
C LEU A 560 -22.20 36.66 0.08
N PRO A 561 -21.02 37.11 -0.39
CA PRO A 561 -20.14 36.45 -1.37
C PRO A 561 -19.52 35.13 -0.86
N PRO A 562 -18.90 34.32 -1.73
CA PRO A 562 -18.16 33.11 -1.33
C PRO A 562 -17.09 33.40 -0.27
N LYS A 563 -16.94 32.50 0.71
CA LYS A 563 -15.93 32.60 1.79
C LYS A 563 -15.29 31.25 2.04
N LEU A 564 -14.10 31.24 2.66
CA LEU A 564 -13.43 30.00 3.08
C LEU A 564 -14.40 29.05 3.78
N TYR A 565 -14.27 27.74 3.51
CA TYR A 565 -15.13 26.66 3.99
C TYR A 565 -16.51 26.53 3.34
N THR A 566 -16.99 27.50 2.56
CA THR A 566 -18.31 27.40 1.93
C THR A 566 -18.27 26.63 0.62
N GLU A 567 -19.42 26.06 0.25
CA GLU A 567 -19.57 25.33 -1.00
C GLU A 567 -19.28 26.21 -2.23
N GLU A 568 -19.68 27.49 -2.19
CA GLU A 568 -19.43 28.44 -3.28
C GLU A 568 -17.94 28.73 -3.45
N TYR A 569 -17.19 28.88 -2.36
CA TYR A 569 -15.75 29.16 -2.45
C TYR A 569 -14.98 27.98 -2.98
N HIS A 570 -15.35 26.75 -2.57
CA HIS A 570 -14.76 25.55 -3.12
C HIS A 570 -15.02 25.46 -4.64
N CYS A 571 -16.25 25.72 -5.07
CA CYS A 571 -16.60 25.77 -6.50
C CYS A 571 -15.80 26.83 -7.26
N GLU A 572 -15.76 28.08 -6.77
CA GLU A 572 -15.07 29.19 -7.40
C GLU A 572 -13.57 28.90 -7.57
N LEU A 573 -12.93 28.40 -6.51
CA LEU A 573 -11.51 28.06 -6.54
C LEU A 573 -11.23 26.95 -7.55
N VAL A 574 -12.00 25.86 -7.52
CA VAL A 574 -11.81 24.69 -8.39
C VAL A 574 -12.01 25.05 -9.86
N GLU A 575 -13.09 25.78 -10.19
CA GLU A 575 -13.39 26.20 -11.56
C GLU A 575 -12.25 27.05 -12.15
N LYS A 576 -11.84 28.10 -11.44
CA LYS A 576 -10.77 29.00 -11.91
C LYS A 576 -9.44 28.28 -12.03
N THR A 577 -9.15 27.36 -11.11
CA THR A 577 -7.90 26.59 -11.09
C THR A 577 -7.82 25.62 -12.27
N ILE A 578 -8.87 24.83 -12.52
CA ILE A 578 -8.97 23.94 -13.68
C ILE A 578 -8.88 24.73 -15.00
N ALA A 579 -9.60 25.85 -15.09
CA ALA A 579 -9.56 26.71 -16.27
C ALA A 579 -8.15 27.25 -16.57
N TRP A 580 -7.33 27.47 -15.54
CA TRP A 580 -5.92 27.85 -15.73
C TRP A 580 -5.06 26.65 -16.14
N PHE A 581 -5.24 25.48 -15.50
CA PHE A 581 -4.48 24.26 -15.81
C PHE A 581 -4.62 23.85 -17.27
N ARG A 582 -5.85 23.83 -17.78
CA ARG A 582 -6.16 23.40 -19.16
C ARG A 582 -5.60 24.31 -20.25
N LYS A 583 -5.13 25.53 -19.90
CA LYS A 583 -4.41 26.42 -20.82
C LYS A 583 -2.92 26.07 -20.94
N GLN A 584 -2.39 25.21 -20.06
CA GLN A 584 -0.96 24.90 -20.01
C GLN A 584 -0.64 23.62 -20.79
N PRO A 585 0.22 23.67 -21.83
CA PRO A 585 0.54 22.50 -22.67
C PRO A 585 1.43 21.45 -21.99
N TYR A 586 1.92 21.75 -20.78
CA TYR A 586 2.78 20.88 -19.98
C TYR A 586 2.03 20.19 -18.82
N ILE A 587 0.76 20.52 -18.61
CA ILE A 587 -0.08 19.83 -17.63
C ILE A 587 -0.77 18.66 -18.33
N ILE A 588 -0.53 17.46 -17.82
CA ILE A 588 -1.07 16.20 -18.36
C ILE A 588 -2.32 15.73 -17.64
N GLY A 589 -2.73 16.40 -16.57
CA GLY A 589 -3.97 16.09 -15.87
C GLY A 589 -4.16 16.82 -14.55
N GLU A 590 -5.34 16.61 -13.98
CA GLU A 590 -5.83 17.22 -12.75
C GLU A 590 -6.48 16.17 -11.83
N HIS A 591 -5.85 15.93 -10.69
CA HIS A 591 -6.40 15.17 -9.57
C HIS A 591 -6.79 16.15 -8.46
N ILE A 592 -8.09 16.30 -8.24
CA ILE A 592 -8.59 17.13 -7.14
C ILE A 592 -8.37 16.39 -5.81
N TRP A 593 -7.93 17.13 -4.79
CA TRP A 593 -7.85 16.64 -3.44
C TRP A 593 -9.12 17.06 -2.70
N VAL A 594 -10.01 16.14 -2.35
CA VAL A 594 -9.92 14.67 -2.39
C VAL A 594 -11.23 14.09 -2.91
N PHE A 595 -11.28 12.82 -3.29
CA PHE A 595 -12.53 12.18 -3.69
C PHE A 595 -13.64 12.33 -2.65
N ALA A 596 -13.39 11.92 -1.40
CA ALA A 596 -14.35 12.02 -0.31
C ALA A 596 -13.68 12.51 0.96
N ASP A 597 -14.43 13.20 1.83
CA ASP A 597 -13.97 13.57 3.17
C ASP A 597 -13.46 12.31 3.92
N PHE A 598 -12.40 12.46 4.72
CA PHE A 598 -11.74 11.34 5.41
C PHE A 598 -11.26 11.72 6.81
N ASP A 599 -11.02 10.70 7.66
CA ASP A 599 -10.59 10.91 9.04
C ASP A 599 -9.13 11.32 9.15
N VAL A 600 -8.84 12.15 10.15
CA VAL A 600 -7.53 12.80 10.34
C VAL A 600 -7.12 12.76 11.80
N ALA A 601 -5.84 12.92 12.06
CA ALA A 601 -5.39 13.21 13.43
C ALA A 601 -6.00 14.52 13.93
N GLN A 602 -6.31 14.60 15.22
CA GLN A 602 -6.87 15.83 15.79
C GLN A 602 -5.84 16.96 15.75
N SER A 603 -6.27 18.13 15.27
CA SER A 603 -5.50 19.37 15.25
C SER A 603 -6.45 20.57 15.19
N LEU A 604 -5.96 21.77 15.50
CA LEU A 604 -6.76 22.99 15.44
C LEU A 604 -7.23 23.37 14.02
N SER A 605 -6.58 22.83 12.99
CA SER A 605 -6.86 23.13 11.58
C SER A 605 -7.76 22.08 10.91
N ARG A 606 -8.34 21.16 11.69
CA ARG A 606 -9.24 20.11 11.21
C ARG A 606 -10.56 20.12 11.98
N ILE A 607 -11.66 20.31 11.28
CA ILE A 607 -13.01 20.23 11.85
C ILE A 607 -13.45 18.78 11.70
N ILE A 608 -13.08 17.91 12.66
CA ILE A 608 -13.37 16.46 12.67
C ILE A 608 -12.65 15.68 11.54
N TYR A 609 -12.85 16.06 10.29
CA TYR A 609 -12.29 15.43 9.09
C TYR A 609 -11.40 16.40 8.32
N ASN A 610 -10.72 15.88 7.29
CA ASN A 610 -10.38 16.70 6.13
C ASN A 610 -11.64 16.81 5.25
N HIS A 611 -12.15 18.03 5.09
CA HIS A 611 -13.37 18.36 4.35
C HIS A 611 -13.11 18.87 2.93
N LYS A 612 -11.93 18.62 2.36
CA LYS A 612 -11.66 18.95 0.95
C LYS A 612 -12.36 18.01 -0.04
N GLY A 613 -13.10 17.02 0.47
CA GLY A 613 -13.79 16.03 -0.33
C GLY A 613 -14.78 16.68 -1.31
N VAL A 614 -14.77 16.16 -2.54
CA VAL A 614 -15.81 16.40 -3.55
C VAL A 614 -17.12 15.74 -3.13
N PHE A 615 -17.01 14.58 -2.49
CA PHE A 615 -18.08 13.91 -1.80
C PHE A 615 -17.88 14.01 -0.27
N THR A 616 -18.96 13.92 0.50
CA THR A 616 -18.89 13.68 1.93
C THR A 616 -18.33 12.29 2.23
N ARG A 617 -17.95 12.02 3.48
CA ARG A 617 -17.39 10.73 3.91
C ARG A 617 -18.34 9.55 3.66
N ASP A 618 -19.65 9.80 3.70
CA ASP A 618 -20.74 8.87 3.37
C ASP A 618 -21.19 8.91 1.88
N ARG A 619 -20.39 9.52 0.99
CA ARG A 619 -20.52 9.47 -0.49
C ARG A 619 -21.74 10.22 -1.05
N HIS A 620 -22.12 11.32 -0.40
CA HIS A 620 -23.06 12.30 -0.96
C HIS A 620 -22.31 13.45 -1.67
N PRO A 621 -22.80 13.92 -2.83
CA PRO A 621 -22.14 14.98 -3.57
C PRO A 621 -22.27 16.33 -2.86
N LYS A 622 -21.16 17.08 -2.75
CA LYS A 622 -21.19 18.52 -2.51
C LYS A 622 -21.43 19.26 -3.85
N MET A 623 -21.67 20.57 -3.83
CA MET A 623 -21.86 21.40 -5.04
C MET A 623 -20.72 21.23 -6.06
N VAL A 624 -19.47 21.13 -5.58
CA VAL A 624 -18.29 20.96 -6.45
C VAL A 624 -18.36 19.66 -7.27
N ALA A 625 -19.04 18.61 -6.80
CA ALA A 625 -19.22 17.38 -7.56
C ALA A 625 -20.07 17.61 -8.82
N HIS A 626 -21.12 18.41 -8.70
CA HIS A 626 -21.98 18.78 -9.83
C HIS A 626 -21.26 19.71 -10.82
N LEU A 627 -20.43 20.63 -10.31
CA LEU A 627 -19.57 21.48 -11.12
C LEU A 627 -18.57 20.64 -11.92
N LEU A 628 -17.83 19.76 -11.28
CA LEU A 628 -16.87 18.87 -11.93
C LEU A 628 -17.53 17.98 -12.97
N LYS A 629 -18.72 17.44 -12.69
CA LYS A 629 -19.51 16.68 -13.67
C LYS A 629 -19.74 17.47 -14.97
N LYS A 630 -20.01 18.77 -14.87
CA LYS A 630 -20.20 19.66 -16.02
C LYS A 630 -18.87 19.94 -16.74
N ILE A 631 -17.78 20.18 -15.99
CA ILE A 631 -16.44 20.48 -16.53
C ILE A 631 -15.83 19.26 -17.25
N TRP A 632 -16.06 18.05 -16.72
CA TRP A 632 -15.55 16.79 -17.24
C TRP A 632 -16.52 16.10 -18.21
N ASP A 633 -17.68 16.70 -18.49
CA ASP A 633 -18.62 16.21 -19.49
C ASP A 633 -17.92 16.11 -20.86
N PRO A 634 -17.91 14.94 -21.52
CA PRO A 634 -17.31 14.79 -22.85
C PRO A 634 -17.82 15.77 -23.91
N ALA A 635 -19.02 16.36 -23.74
CA ALA A 635 -19.55 17.39 -24.62
C ALA A 635 -18.87 18.76 -24.42
N ASN A 636 -18.29 19.02 -23.25
CA ASN A 636 -17.65 20.28 -22.86
C ASN A 636 -16.13 20.16 -22.72
N ASP A 637 -15.61 18.95 -22.57
CA ASP A 637 -14.21 18.68 -22.29
C ASP A 637 -13.42 18.44 -23.59
N PRO A 638 -12.38 19.24 -23.88
CA PRO A 638 -11.55 19.04 -25.06
C PRO A 638 -10.66 17.77 -24.99
N TYR A 639 -10.68 17.01 -23.88
CA TYR A 639 -9.82 15.84 -23.63
C TYR A 639 -10.54 14.51 -23.38
#